data_AF-A0A7N2KWW0-F1
#
_entry.id   AF-A0A7N2KWW0-F1
#
_cell.length_a   1.000
_cell.length_b   1.000
_cell.length_c   1.000
_cell.angle_alpha   90.00
_cell.angle_beta   90.00
_cell.angle_gamma   90.00
#
_symmetry.space_group_name_H-M   'P 1'
#
loop_
_entity.id
_entity.type
_entity.pdbx_description
1 polymer ?
#
loop_
_entity_poly.entity_id
_entity_poly.type
_entity_poly.pdbx_seq_one_letter_code
_entity_poly.pdbx_strand_id
1 'polypeptide(L)'
;MAHTFSSSYTFKFFLISFLLTINPTLCFTNDEFSILGFDDHLLDAFHGDYTPPSPPPPPPPPHPPSLICEDDLHGIGSLNTSCVLNSSLIFIDDVYIEGNGSLHIGSGLNLSCAVFGCSITVNMSGGFSLGSNSVIIAGSVRVYSWNASLFKGSMINVSAMAGIPPAQTSGTPSGVQGAGGGHGGRGASCVLDNTKLPDDVWGGDAYSWSSLDAPSSYGSKGGTTVKEENYGGEGGGKIWIEVNTTMEASGDLFANGGDGGVKGGGGSGGSIFVKAQRMTGSGRISATGGNGFAGGGGGRVSIHVFSRHDDTQIFIYGGRSLGCPDNSGAAGTYYDAVPRSLVVSNYNRSTTTDTLLLEFPKQPLWTNVYIENHAKALVPLFWSRVQVRGQIHLSCGAVLTFGLAHFATSEFELMAEELLMSDSTVKASEKHFIYGALRMSVKMHLMWNSKMLIDGGSDSLVATSLLEASNLVVLKESSVIHSNANLGVHGQGFLNLSGPGNLIQAQRLILSLFYSVKVGPGSVLRGPLENGSINDSTPKLYCELADCPMELLHPPEDCNVNSTLPFTLQICRVEDIIVEGIVTGSVVHFHWVRTVVVHSSGAIIASGLGCIGGVGKGRMTEIGLGGGGGHGGRGGDGYYNGSFIDGGSAYGDADLPCELGSGSGNDSLAGATAGGGIIIMGSIEHSLSSLSLDGSLRADGETFGEDGRTMSSIGPGGGSGGTILLFVRSLALGGGSFISTGGGHGSKSGGGGGGGGRIHFHWSDIPVGDAYLPIASVKGSIYTGGGVGRGQGRAGENGTVTGKTCPKGLYGTFCEECPVGTFKNVSGSDRAFCHDCPSHELPHRGIYITVRGGVTKTPCPYKCISDRYHMPHCYTALEELVYTFGGPWLFGLILLGILILLALVLSVARMKFVGGDELPALVPARPGSRIDNSFPFLESLNEVLETNRTEESQGHVHRMYFMGPNTFKEPWHLPHFPPEQVKEIVYEDAFNRFVDEINGLAAYQWWEGSVYSILSLLAYPLAWSWLQQCRKKKLQRLREFVRSEYDHACLRSCRSRALYEGLKVIKLPPIKVQYPVVDFLSE
;
A
#
# COMPACT_ATOMS: atom_id res chain seq x y z
N MET A 1 -26.93 -3.43 -41.63
CA MET A 1 -27.49 -2.61 -42.73
C MET A 1 -26.47 -1.51 -42.99
N ALA A 2 -25.74 -1.48 -44.10
CA ALA A 2 -26.16 -1.28 -45.51
C ALA A 2 -25.96 0.20 -45.91
N HIS A 3 -25.29 0.57 -47.01
CA HIS A 3 -24.63 -0.25 -48.04
C HIS A 3 -23.53 0.54 -48.80
N THR A 4 -22.45 -0.14 -49.20
CA THR A 4 -21.59 0.13 -50.40
C THR A 4 -21.04 1.53 -50.72
N PHE A 5 -19.74 1.59 -51.02
CA PHE A 5 -19.30 1.62 -52.43
C PHE A 5 -17.92 0.96 -52.61
N SER A 6 -17.60 0.53 -53.83
CA SER A 6 -16.39 -0.22 -54.18
C SER A 6 -15.42 0.60 -55.05
N SER A 7 -14.14 0.21 -55.05
CA SER A 7 -13.21 0.53 -56.14
C SER A 7 -12.17 -0.60 -56.31
N SER A 8 -11.55 -0.67 -57.48
CA SER A 8 -10.86 -1.86 -57.98
C SER A 8 -9.34 -1.70 -58.11
N TYR A 9 -8.62 -2.83 -58.09
CA TYR A 9 -7.24 -2.94 -58.55
C TYR A 9 -7.10 -2.53 -60.03
N THR A 10 -6.01 -1.86 -60.42
CA THR A 10 -5.14 -2.36 -61.50
C THR A 10 -3.72 -1.77 -61.53
N PHE A 11 -2.75 -2.67 -61.69
CA PHE A 11 -1.32 -2.49 -61.96
C PHE A 11 -0.91 -1.47 -63.06
N LYS A 12 0.15 -0.68 -62.79
CA LYS A 12 1.48 -0.61 -63.49
C LYS A 12 2.20 0.69 -63.11
N PHE A 13 3.52 0.93 -63.21
CA PHE A 13 4.82 0.22 -63.25
C PHE A 13 5.80 1.27 -63.86
N PHE A 14 7.06 1.40 -63.36
CA PHE A 14 8.13 2.34 -63.84
C PHE A 14 7.88 3.85 -63.58
N LEU A 15 8.89 4.75 -63.49
CA LEU A 15 10.29 4.74 -62.99
C LEU A 15 10.84 6.21 -63.01
N ILE A 16 12.00 6.49 -62.37
CA ILE A 16 12.92 7.65 -62.59
C ILE A 16 12.54 9.05 -62.01
N SER A 17 13.21 9.38 -60.89
CA SER A 17 14.14 10.53 -60.66
C SER A 17 13.72 12.02 -60.69
N PHE A 18 14.20 12.77 -59.66
CA PHE A 18 14.52 14.22 -59.59
C PHE A 18 13.38 15.24 -59.84
N LEU A 19 13.37 16.50 -59.35
CA LEU A 19 13.93 17.28 -58.22
C LEU A 19 13.87 18.75 -58.68
N LEU A 20 13.38 19.69 -57.83
CA LEU A 20 13.50 21.17 -57.98
C LEU A 20 12.69 21.81 -59.15
N THR A 21 12.18 23.05 -59.15
CA THR A 21 11.92 24.11 -58.13
C THR A 21 11.00 25.22 -58.74
N ILE A 22 10.62 26.23 -57.93
CA ILE A 22 10.21 27.62 -58.30
C ILE A 22 8.69 27.91 -58.57
N ASN A 23 8.06 28.41 -57.49
CA ASN A 23 7.04 29.48 -57.27
C ASN A 23 6.86 30.61 -58.33
N PRO A 24 6.01 31.67 -58.14
CA PRO A 24 4.98 31.98 -57.11
C PRO A 24 3.63 32.57 -57.64
N THR A 25 2.83 33.20 -56.74
CA THR A 25 1.71 34.20 -56.93
C THR A 25 0.28 33.64 -57.09
N LEU A 26 -0.81 34.25 -56.54
CA LEU A 26 -0.99 35.47 -55.70
C LEU A 26 -2.32 35.44 -54.88
N CYS A 27 -2.47 36.36 -53.90
CA CYS A 27 -3.63 36.69 -53.03
C CYS A 27 -4.02 35.66 -51.92
N PHE A 28 -4.15 36.00 -50.62
CA PHE A 28 -4.84 37.09 -49.85
C PHE A 28 -6.38 36.88 -49.77
N THR A 29 -7.06 36.99 -48.61
CA THR A 29 -6.77 37.66 -47.31
C THR A 29 -7.29 36.90 -46.05
N ASN A 30 -6.56 37.02 -44.91
CA ASN A 30 -6.98 37.28 -43.49
C ASN A 30 -8.21 36.60 -42.83
N ASP A 31 -8.27 36.32 -41.51
CA ASP A 31 -7.42 36.59 -40.32
C ASP A 31 -7.20 35.27 -39.52
N GLU A 32 -6.00 34.84 -39.07
CA GLU A 32 -5.11 35.33 -37.98
C GLU A 32 -5.59 34.95 -36.55
N PHE A 33 -4.80 34.45 -35.57
CA PHE A 33 -3.40 33.96 -35.40
C PHE A 33 -3.47 32.85 -34.27
N SER A 34 -2.65 31.79 -34.07
CA SER A 34 -1.24 31.38 -34.37
C SER A 34 -0.15 32.09 -33.51
N ILE A 35 0.97 31.49 -33.06
CA ILE A 35 1.52 30.10 -33.11
C ILE A 35 2.55 29.90 -31.96
N LEU A 36 3.10 28.68 -31.75
CA LEU A 36 4.19 28.41 -30.78
C LEU A 36 5.59 28.83 -31.27
N GLY A 37 6.31 29.62 -30.44
CA GLY A 37 7.75 29.50 -30.16
C GLY A 37 8.81 30.03 -31.15
N PHE A 38 9.72 30.88 -30.64
CA PHE A 38 11.17 30.87 -30.92
C PHE A 38 11.93 31.72 -29.87
N ASP A 39 13.22 31.46 -29.66
CA ASP A 39 14.11 32.20 -28.74
C ASP A 39 14.48 33.60 -29.28
N ASP A 40 14.70 34.58 -28.38
CA ASP A 40 16.07 35.00 -27.95
C ASP A 40 15.99 36.07 -26.83
N HIS A 41 17.12 36.43 -26.23
CA HIS A 41 17.26 37.39 -25.14
C HIS A 41 16.79 38.82 -25.49
N LEU A 42 15.75 39.32 -24.80
CA LEU A 42 15.57 40.69 -24.26
C LEU A 42 14.08 40.98 -23.98
N LEU A 43 13.60 40.81 -22.74
CA LEU A 43 12.48 41.57 -22.10
C LEU A 43 12.06 41.00 -20.72
N ASP A 44 13.01 40.61 -19.87
CA ASP A 44 12.71 40.14 -18.49
C ASP A 44 12.77 41.31 -17.49
N ALA A 45 11.94 42.34 -17.75
CA ALA A 45 11.80 43.55 -16.94
C ALA A 45 10.35 44.04 -17.02
N PHE A 46 9.85 44.61 -15.92
CA PHE A 46 8.45 45.02 -15.71
C PHE A 46 7.43 43.88 -15.58
N HIS A 47 7.58 43.06 -14.53
CA HIS A 47 6.51 42.86 -13.53
C HIS A 47 7.09 42.27 -12.23
N GLY A 48 7.82 43.10 -11.48
CA GLY A 48 8.26 42.79 -10.12
C GLY A 48 7.35 43.43 -9.08
N ASP A 49 6.94 42.67 -8.06
CA ASP A 49 6.18 43.19 -6.92
C ASP A 49 7.00 44.26 -6.17
N TYR A 50 6.44 45.46 -6.06
CA TYR A 50 7.16 46.64 -5.57
C TYR A 50 7.17 46.73 -4.04
N THR A 51 7.73 45.70 -3.37
CA THR A 51 8.14 45.85 -1.97
C THR A 51 9.25 46.90 -1.89
N PRO A 52 9.12 47.98 -1.10
CA PRO A 52 10.20 48.94 -0.95
C PRO A 52 11.43 48.25 -0.36
N PRO A 53 12.65 48.54 -0.85
CA PRO A 53 13.86 47.94 -0.29
C PRO A 53 13.96 48.31 1.19
N SER A 54 14.30 47.32 2.02
CA SER A 54 14.58 47.52 3.44
C SER A 54 15.55 48.69 3.61
N PRO A 55 15.30 49.63 4.56
CA PRO A 55 16.28 50.66 4.86
C PRO A 55 17.61 49.97 5.22
N PRO A 56 18.76 50.46 4.72
CA PRO A 56 20.04 49.83 5.03
C PRO A 56 20.21 49.78 6.55
N PRO A 57 20.68 48.65 7.11
CA PRO A 57 20.79 48.49 8.55
C PRO A 57 21.69 49.61 9.12
N PRO A 58 21.36 50.15 10.30
CA PRO A 58 22.16 51.22 10.90
C PRO A 58 23.62 50.74 11.05
N PRO A 59 24.61 51.59 10.77
CA PRO A 59 26.01 51.20 10.87
C PRO A 59 26.30 50.70 12.29
N PRO A 60 27.09 49.63 12.45
CA PRO A 60 27.39 49.08 13.77
C PRO A 60 28.08 50.14 14.64
N PRO A 61 27.85 50.12 15.97
CA PRO A 61 28.53 51.05 16.87
C PRO A 61 30.05 50.89 16.74
N PRO A 62 30.82 51.99 16.77
CA PRO A 62 32.27 51.93 16.61
C PRO A 62 32.90 51.08 17.71
N HIS A 63 33.84 50.21 17.34
CA HIS A 63 34.57 49.37 18.28
C HIS A 63 35.44 50.22 19.23
N PRO A 64 35.68 49.77 20.47
CA PRO A 64 36.71 50.37 21.31
C PRO A 64 38.09 50.21 20.63
N PRO A 65 39.08 51.06 20.97
CA PRO A 65 40.41 50.98 20.38
C PRO A 65 41.04 49.60 20.62
N SER A 66 41.76 49.09 19.63
CA SER A 66 42.42 47.80 19.70
C SER A 66 43.57 47.80 20.71
N LEU A 67 43.60 46.80 21.58
CA LEU A 67 44.64 46.61 22.59
C LEU A 67 46.01 46.26 21.94
N ILE A 68 47.09 46.64 22.61
CA ILE A 68 48.49 46.38 22.21
C ILE A 68 49.01 45.10 22.89
N CYS A 69 49.83 44.31 22.18
CA CYS A 69 50.35 43.04 22.71
C CYS A 69 51.21 43.21 23.97
N GLU A 70 52.20 44.10 23.94
CA GLU A 70 53.20 44.22 25.01
C GLU A 70 52.66 45.03 26.20
N ASP A 71 52.06 46.20 25.95
CA ASP A 71 51.54 47.09 26.99
C ASP A 71 50.24 46.57 27.63
N ASP A 72 49.16 46.40 26.85
CA ASP A 72 47.81 46.12 27.38
C ASP A 72 47.54 44.63 27.66
N LEU A 73 48.13 43.74 26.86
CA LEU A 73 47.94 42.29 26.99
C LEU A 73 49.08 41.58 27.75
N HIS A 74 50.15 42.31 28.12
CA HIS A 74 51.37 41.79 28.77
C HIS A 74 52.00 40.57 28.05
N GLY A 75 51.76 40.47 26.74
CA GLY A 75 52.25 39.42 25.87
C GLY A 75 53.66 39.70 25.33
N ILE A 76 54.21 38.71 24.63
CA ILE A 76 55.48 38.82 23.92
C ILE A 76 55.20 38.93 22.42
N GLY A 77 55.73 39.97 21.77
CA GLY A 77 55.65 40.18 20.32
C GLY A 77 54.58 41.19 19.91
N SER A 78 53.93 40.96 18.77
CA SER A 78 53.00 41.93 18.18
C SER A 78 51.80 41.24 17.55
N LEU A 79 50.61 41.84 17.68
CA LEU A 79 49.40 41.38 17.02
C LEU A 79 49.51 41.39 15.48
N ASN A 80 50.48 42.09 14.90
CA ASN A 80 50.75 42.08 13.45
C ASN A 80 51.70 40.96 12.99
N THR A 81 52.25 40.15 13.89
CA THR A 81 53.13 39.00 13.56
C THR A 81 52.73 37.77 14.38
N SER A 82 53.10 37.75 15.65
CA SER A 82 52.67 36.79 16.65
C SER A 82 52.67 37.46 18.03
N CYS A 83 51.55 37.40 18.73
CA CYS A 83 51.41 37.80 20.12
C CYS A 83 51.23 36.55 20.98
N VAL A 84 52.13 36.30 21.94
CA VAL A 84 52.06 35.16 22.85
C VAL A 84 51.78 35.65 24.26
N LEU A 85 50.62 35.32 24.82
CA LEU A 85 50.26 35.69 26.19
C LEU A 85 50.85 34.68 27.17
N ASN A 86 51.46 35.19 28.24
CA ASN A 86 52.10 34.41 29.31
C ASN A 86 51.45 34.62 30.70
N SER A 87 50.51 35.55 30.81
CA SER A 87 49.84 35.97 32.03
C SER A 87 48.32 35.96 31.89
N SER A 88 47.62 35.75 33.00
CA SER A 88 46.15 35.90 33.07
C SER A 88 45.76 37.38 33.12
N LEU A 89 44.66 37.74 32.45
CA LEU A 89 44.18 39.12 32.32
C LEU A 89 42.74 39.23 32.82
N ILE A 90 42.43 40.33 33.51
CA ILE A 90 41.09 40.62 34.03
C ILE A 90 40.67 42.00 33.51
N PHE A 91 39.56 42.03 32.78
CA PHE A 91 39.00 43.22 32.15
C PHE A 91 37.70 43.65 32.84
N ILE A 92 37.38 44.94 32.75
CA ILE A 92 36.17 45.55 33.32
C ILE A 92 35.23 46.14 32.25
N ASP A 93 35.74 46.42 31.06
CA ASP A 93 35.04 47.01 29.91
C ASP A 93 35.18 46.10 28.67
N ASP A 94 34.46 46.43 27.59
CA ASP A 94 34.51 45.72 26.31
C ASP A 94 35.93 45.68 25.70
N VAL A 95 36.39 44.48 25.33
CA VAL A 95 37.73 44.21 24.79
C VAL A 95 37.65 43.99 23.28
N TYR A 96 38.48 44.74 22.54
CA TYR A 96 38.71 44.54 21.11
C TYR A 96 40.20 44.33 20.84
N ILE A 97 40.53 43.23 20.15
CA ILE A 97 41.90 42.84 19.80
C ILE A 97 41.93 42.62 18.29
N GLU A 98 42.72 43.41 17.57
CA GLU A 98 42.84 43.34 16.10
C GLU A 98 44.32 43.24 15.67
N GLY A 99 44.61 42.43 14.67
CA GLY A 99 45.94 42.44 14.04
C GLY A 99 46.14 41.45 12.90
N ASN A 100 47.15 41.72 12.07
CA ASN A 100 47.43 40.91 10.87
C ASN A 100 48.15 39.56 11.16
N GLY A 101 48.57 39.35 12.41
CA GLY A 101 49.35 38.20 12.85
C GLY A 101 48.51 37.12 13.54
N SER A 102 49.15 36.38 14.44
CA SER A 102 48.51 35.30 15.22
C SER A 102 48.47 35.61 16.72
N LEU A 103 47.42 35.19 17.42
CA LEU A 103 47.27 35.31 18.88
C LEU A 103 47.31 33.93 19.54
N HIS A 104 48.27 33.75 20.45
CA HIS A 104 48.51 32.50 21.17
C HIS A 104 48.37 32.69 22.67
N ILE A 105 47.31 32.14 23.26
CA ILE A 105 47.09 32.12 24.70
C ILE A 105 47.79 30.89 25.27
N GLY A 106 48.75 31.09 26.19
CA GLY A 106 49.47 30.01 26.86
C GLY A 106 48.57 29.07 27.69
N SER A 107 49.06 27.86 27.95
CA SER A 107 48.35 26.85 28.76
C SER A 107 48.13 27.32 30.20
N GLY A 108 46.93 27.09 30.74
CA GLY A 108 46.57 27.43 32.13
C GLY A 108 46.26 28.91 32.42
N LEU A 109 46.21 29.77 31.40
CA LEU A 109 45.89 31.19 31.56
C LEU A 109 44.38 31.44 31.63
N ASN A 110 43.97 32.54 32.27
CA ASN A 110 42.58 33.00 32.34
C ASN A 110 42.46 34.42 31.75
N LEU A 111 41.57 34.60 30.78
CA LEU A 111 41.19 35.91 30.23
C LEU A 111 39.72 36.17 30.57
N SER A 112 39.44 37.00 31.57
CA SER A 112 38.08 37.18 32.09
C SER A 112 37.60 38.63 32.08
N CYS A 113 36.45 38.91 31.46
CA CYS A 113 35.63 40.08 31.75
C CYS A 113 34.40 39.66 32.56
N ALA A 114 34.42 39.93 33.87
CA ALA A 114 33.41 39.42 34.82
C ALA A 114 32.14 40.31 34.92
N VAL A 115 31.85 41.11 33.89
CA VAL A 115 30.69 42.01 33.83
C VAL A 115 29.62 41.41 32.90
N PHE A 116 28.36 41.44 33.34
CA PHE A 116 27.21 40.90 32.58
C PHE A 116 27.11 41.54 31.19
N GLY A 117 27.10 40.71 30.15
CA GLY A 117 27.03 41.16 28.76
C GLY A 117 28.33 41.73 28.17
N CYS A 118 29.42 41.85 28.94
CA CYS A 118 30.73 42.32 28.45
C CYS A 118 31.24 41.45 27.32
N SER A 119 31.85 42.06 26.29
CA SER A 119 32.33 41.38 25.11
C SER A 119 33.86 41.34 25.00
N ILE A 120 34.38 40.19 24.60
CA ILE A 120 35.77 40.01 24.16
C ILE A 120 35.72 39.65 22.68
N THR A 121 36.24 40.53 21.82
CA THR A 121 36.27 40.36 20.37
C THR A 121 37.72 40.27 19.89
N VAL A 122 38.07 39.14 19.31
CA VAL A 122 39.38 38.83 18.72
C VAL A 122 39.23 38.79 17.20
N ASN A 123 40.03 39.57 16.49
CA ASN A 123 40.00 39.71 15.03
C ASN A 123 41.43 39.61 14.46
N MET A 124 41.87 38.39 14.13
CA MET A 124 43.23 38.11 13.69
C MET A 124 43.24 37.63 12.23
N SER A 125 44.03 38.22 11.33
CA SER A 125 44.14 37.66 9.96
C SER A 125 45.01 36.40 9.88
N GLY A 126 45.75 36.07 10.95
CA GLY A 126 46.48 34.80 11.11
C GLY A 126 45.73 33.79 12.00
N GLY A 127 46.46 33.08 12.87
CA GLY A 127 45.92 32.02 13.72
C GLY A 127 45.47 32.51 15.10
N PHE A 128 44.51 31.79 15.69
CA PHE A 128 44.13 31.87 17.10
C PHE A 128 44.37 30.52 17.78
N SER A 129 45.00 30.51 18.96
CA SER A 129 45.13 29.28 19.77
C SER A 129 44.88 29.51 21.25
N LEU A 130 44.04 28.68 21.85
CA LEU A 130 43.73 28.63 23.27
C LEU A 130 44.42 27.39 23.88
N GLY A 131 45.51 27.62 24.63
CA GLY A 131 46.36 26.58 25.21
C GLY A 131 45.63 25.64 26.17
N SER A 132 46.18 24.45 26.40
CA SER A 132 45.56 23.44 27.26
C SER A 132 45.25 23.98 28.66
N ASN A 133 44.05 23.71 29.17
CA ASN A 133 43.55 24.22 30.46
C ASN A 133 43.47 25.77 30.57
N SER A 134 43.56 26.53 29.47
CA SER A 134 43.31 27.98 29.50
C SER A 134 41.83 28.31 29.26
N VAL A 135 41.36 29.41 29.85
CA VAL A 135 39.95 29.78 29.95
C VAL A 135 39.71 31.20 29.48
N ILE A 136 38.64 31.41 28.70
CA ILE A 136 38.07 32.73 28.41
C ILE A 136 36.70 32.84 29.10
N ILE A 137 36.47 33.92 29.85
CA ILE A 137 35.19 34.21 30.53
C ILE A 137 34.69 35.60 30.10
N ALA A 138 33.47 35.68 29.58
CA ALA A 138 32.82 36.95 29.21
C ALA A 138 31.30 36.79 29.13
N GLY A 139 30.56 37.87 28.88
CA GLY A 139 29.17 37.78 28.42
C GLY A 139 29.06 37.42 26.93
N SER A 140 30.00 37.87 26.11
CA SER A 140 30.05 37.60 24.67
C SER A 140 31.49 37.38 24.21
N VAL A 141 31.79 36.25 23.57
CA VAL A 141 33.10 36.01 22.95
C VAL A 141 32.93 35.94 21.43
N ARG A 142 33.68 36.76 20.70
CA ARG A 142 33.80 36.69 19.24
C ARG A 142 35.24 36.39 18.83
N VAL A 143 35.43 35.46 17.91
CA VAL A 143 36.74 35.11 17.34
C VAL A 143 36.62 35.05 15.83
N TYR A 144 37.34 35.93 15.14
CA TYR A 144 37.58 35.88 13.70
C TYR A 144 39.06 35.51 13.48
N SER A 145 39.31 34.46 12.69
CA SER A 145 40.67 33.94 12.46
C SER A 145 40.81 33.21 11.12
N TRP A 146 42.04 33.02 10.65
CA TRP A 146 42.31 32.11 9.54
C TRP A 146 42.23 30.63 9.97
N ASN A 147 42.81 30.34 11.13
CA ASN A 147 42.85 29.04 11.81
C ASN A 147 42.53 29.23 13.29
N ALA A 148 41.76 28.32 13.90
CA ALA A 148 41.52 28.29 15.34
C ALA A 148 41.92 26.94 15.94
N SER A 149 42.53 26.95 17.12
CA SER A 149 42.87 25.73 17.87
C SER A 149 42.52 25.88 19.35
N LEU A 150 41.47 25.16 19.78
CA LEU A 150 41.04 25.03 21.17
C LEU A 150 41.63 23.73 21.69
N PHE A 151 42.76 23.77 22.39
CA PHE A 151 43.44 22.56 22.84
C PHE A 151 42.69 21.85 23.99
N LYS A 152 43.04 20.58 24.25
CA LYS A 152 42.33 19.76 25.24
C LYS A 152 42.29 20.41 26.63
N GLY A 153 41.09 20.48 27.21
CA GLY A 153 40.83 21.11 28.51
C GLY A 153 40.77 22.64 28.49
N SER A 154 40.99 23.28 27.33
CA SER A 154 40.69 24.71 27.18
C SER A 154 39.18 24.95 27.17
N MET A 155 38.75 26.16 27.53
CA MET A 155 37.32 26.48 27.69
C MET A 155 37.00 27.94 27.32
N ILE A 156 35.91 28.14 26.58
CA ILE A 156 35.25 29.45 26.42
C ILE A 156 33.92 29.37 27.16
N ASN A 157 33.80 30.08 28.28
CA ASN A 157 32.64 30.03 29.16
C ASN A 157 31.95 31.40 29.27
N VAL A 158 30.73 31.47 28.73
CA VAL A 158 29.83 32.62 28.82
C VAL A 158 28.53 32.25 29.56
N SER A 159 28.54 31.16 30.35
CA SER A 159 27.37 30.68 31.08
C SER A 159 26.97 31.63 32.21
N ALA A 160 25.67 31.90 32.35
CA ALA A 160 25.10 32.87 33.31
C ALA A 160 25.64 34.32 33.19
N MET A 161 26.30 34.68 32.09
CA MET A 161 26.92 35.99 31.85
C MET A 161 26.16 36.87 30.84
N ALA A 162 24.91 36.55 30.52
CA ALA A 162 24.10 37.31 29.54
C ALA A 162 24.07 38.83 29.81
N GLY A 163 24.04 39.60 28.73
CA GLY A 163 23.56 40.98 28.77
C GLY A 163 22.02 41.03 28.65
N ILE A 164 21.48 42.24 28.55
CA ILE A 164 20.03 42.45 28.39
C ILE A 164 19.54 41.76 27.09
N PRO A 165 18.50 40.90 27.13
CA PRO A 165 17.92 40.28 25.94
C PRO A 165 17.20 41.33 25.06
N PRO A 166 16.87 41.01 23.79
CA PRO A 166 16.30 42.00 22.87
C PRO A 166 15.00 42.64 23.41
N ALA A 167 14.91 43.97 23.36
CA ALA A 167 13.93 44.79 24.09
C ALA A 167 12.45 44.65 23.67
N GLN A 168 12.12 43.67 22.83
CA GLN A 168 10.78 43.32 22.36
C GLN A 168 10.41 41.85 22.65
N THR A 169 11.18 41.15 23.49
CA THR A 169 10.97 39.71 23.76
C THR A 169 10.22 39.47 25.07
N SER A 170 9.24 38.58 25.02
CA SER A 170 8.58 37.95 26.18
C SER A 170 9.44 36.84 26.84
N GLY A 171 10.75 36.80 26.54
CA GLY A 171 11.67 35.77 26.98
C GLY A 171 12.02 35.79 28.47
N THR A 172 11.87 36.95 29.12
CA THR A 172 11.95 37.08 30.59
C THR A 172 10.53 37.06 31.15
N PRO A 173 10.13 36.06 31.97
CA PRO A 173 8.77 35.96 32.48
C PRO A 173 8.44 37.08 33.48
N SER A 174 7.22 37.60 33.40
CA SER A 174 6.72 38.65 34.29
C SER A 174 5.99 38.10 35.51
N GLY A 175 6.10 38.79 36.65
CA GLY A 175 5.45 38.42 37.90
C GLY A 175 6.35 37.67 38.89
N VAL A 176 5.72 36.96 39.84
CA VAL A 176 6.41 36.31 40.99
C VAL A 176 6.13 34.81 41.07
N GLN A 177 6.06 34.14 39.92
CA GLN A 177 5.77 32.70 39.83
C GLN A 177 7.03 31.82 39.77
N GLY A 178 8.24 32.39 39.83
CA GLY A 178 9.49 31.62 39.71
C GLY A 178 9.65 30.87 38.39
N ALA A 179 8.98 31.34 37.32
CA ALA A 179 9.00 30.72 36.00
C ALA A 179 10.39 30.84 35.33
N GLY A 180 10.75 29.90 34.46
CA GLY A 180 12.05 29.90 33.77
C GLY A 180 12.11 30.91 32.62
N GLY A 181 13.30 31.38 32.28
CA GLY A 181 13.52 32.17 31.04
C GLY A 181 13.39 31.30 29.79
N GLY A 182 13.01 31.90 28.65
CA GLY A 182 13.00 31.24 27.33
C GLY A 182 13.95 31.91 26.35
N HIS A 183 14.40 31.20 25.30
CA HIS A 183 15.20 31.75 24.20
C HIS A 183 15.17 30.84 22.94
N GLY A 184 15.78 29.66 23.01
CA GLY A 184 15.68 28.64 21.96
C GLY A 184 14.37 27.87 22.10
N GLY A 185 14.17 27.29 23.28
CA GLY A 185 12.88 26.81 23.77
C GLY A 185 12.24 27.76 24.77
N ARG A 186 10.97 27.50 25.10
CA ARG A 186 10.25 28.17 26.19
C ARG A 186 10.79 27.76 27.57
N GLY A 187 10.73 28.68 28.52
CA GLY A 187 10.95 28.36 29.94
C GLY A 187 9.73 27.66 30.53
N ALA A 188 9.95 26.78 31.51
CA ALA A 188 8.86 26.12 32.23
C ALA A 188 8.11 27.09 33.16
N SER A 189 6.89 26.71 33.55
CA SER A 189 6.12 27.36 34.61
C SER A 189 5.48 26.32 35.53
N CYS A 190 5.55 26.55 36.84
CA CYS A 190 4.96 25.68 37.86
C CYS A 190 3.69 26.34 38.40
N VAL A 191 2.58 26.09 37.72
CA VAL A 191 1.28 26.73 37.99
C VAL A 191 0.62 26.07 39.21
N LEU A 192 0.28 26.87 40.21
CA LEU A 192 -0.49 26.45 41.40
C LEU A 192 -2.02 26.59 41.22
N ASP A 193 -2.44 27.14 40.08
CA ASP A 193 -3.83 27.42 39.74
C ASP A 193 -4.41 26.33 38.83
N ASN A 194 -5.16 25.41 39.45
CA ASN A 194 -5.79 24.26 38.78
C ASN A 194 -6.87 24.64 37.74
N THR A 195 -7.17 25.93 37.53
CA THR A 195 -8.14 26.37 36.50
C THR A 195 -7.55 26.43 35.09
N LYS A 196 -6.22 26.40 34.95
CA LYS A 196 -5.51 26.50 33.66
C LYS A 196 -4.91 25.16 33.23
N LEU A 197 -4.80 24.96 31.91
CA LEU A 197 -4.12 23.78 31.36
C LEU A 197 -2.59 23.94 31.43
N PRO A 198 -1.82 22.87 31.72
CA PRO A 198 -0.35 22.92 31.73
C PRO A 198 0.32 23.28 30.39
N ASP A 199 -0.41 23.14 29.27
CA ASP A 199 0.02 23.54 27.92
C ASP A 199 -0.21 25.04 27.67
N ASP A 200 -1.25 25.63 28.27
CA ASP A 200 -1.64 27.04 28.08
C ASP A 200 -0.78 27.99 28.95
N VAL A 201 0.22 27.50 29.69
CA VAL A 201 1.05 28.32 30.59
C VAL A 201 2.53 27.93 30.55
N TRP A 202 3.32 28.75 29.87
CA TRP A 202 4.78 28.73 29.86
C TRP A 202 5.37 29.86 30.72
N GLY A 203 6.69 29.85 30.89
CA GLY A 203 7.47 30.95 31.47
C GLY A 203 7.83 31.98 30.40
N GLY A 204 9.13 32.24 30.25
CA GLY A 204 9.64 33.07 29.16
C GLY A 204 9.44 32.40 27.79
N ASP A 205 9.13 33.20 26.77
CA ASP A 205 8.93 32.69 25.41
C ASP A 205 10.24 32.55 24.60
N ALA A 206 10.21 31.82 23.50
CA ALA A 206 11.33 31.66 22.57
C ALA A 206 11.45 32.86 21.60
N TYR A 207 12.67 33.23 21.21
CA TYR A 207 12.94 34.35 20.30
C TYR A 207 14.19 34.11 19.44
N SER A 208 14.56 35.09 18.59
CA SER A 208 15.68 35.01 17.63
C SER A 208 15.55 33.90 16.57
N TRP A 209 14.33 33.50 16.21
CA TRP A 209 14.08 32.45 15.20
C TRP A 209 14.63 32.82 13.81
N SER A 210 14.50 34.08 13.41
CA SER A 210 15.03 34.61 12.13
C SER A 210 16.56 34.62 12.03
N SER A 211 17.27 34.21 13.08
CA SER A 211 18.72 33.99 13.11
C SER A 211 19.06 32.57 13.56
N LEU A 212 18.25 31.56 13.19
CA LEU A 212 18.50 30.15 13.53
C LEU A 212 19.82 29.64 12.92
N ASP A 213 20.17 30.14 11.74
CA ASP A 213 21.39 29.84 11.00
C ASP A 213 22.63 30.54 11.59
N ALA A 214 22.48 31.75 12.12
CA ALA A 214 23.55 32.58 12.70
C ALA A 214 23.14 33.22 14.05
N PRO A 215 22.93 32.40 15.10
CA PRO A 215 22.37 32.86 16.37
C PRO A 215 23.34 33.79 17.12
N SER A 216 22.85 34.98 17.47
CA SER A 216 23.66 36.07 18.06
C SER A 216 22.96 36.80 19.22
N SER A 217 22.01 36.13 19.88
CA SER A 217 21.20 36.68 20.97
C SER A 217 21.70 36.22 22.36
N TYR A 218 21.55 37.09 23.35
CA TYR A 218 21.69 36.68 24.76
C TYR A 218 20.50 35.81 25.17
N GLY A 219 20.73 34.83 26.04
CA GLY A 219 19.66 34.18 26.80
C GLY A 219 19.03 35.15 27.81
N SER A 220 17.81 34.83 28.23
CA SER A 220 17.00 35.59 29.18
C SER A 220 17.18 35.12 30.63
N LYS A 221 16.88 36.02 31.57
CA LYS A 221 16.84 35.73 33.00
C LYS A 221 15.55 35.00 33.38
N GLY A 222 15.62 34.10 34.36
CA GLY A 222 14.44 33.52 35.00
C GLY A 222 13.69 34.52 35.89
N GLY A 223 12.43 34.21 36.22
CA GLY A 223 11.61 34.99 37.14
C GLY A 223 11.93 34.70 38.61
N THR A 224 11.59 35.62 39.51
CA THR A 224 11.69 35.45 40.97
C THR A 224 10.36 34.93 41.57
N THR A 225 10.36 34.44 42.81
CA THR A 225 9.14 34.20 43.61
C THR A 225 8.82 35.33 44.60
N VAL A 226 9.70 36.34 44.72
CA VAL A 226 9.57 37.45 45.69
C VAL A 226 9.77 38.79 44.97
N LYS A 227 8.93 39.80 45.22
CA LYS A 227 9.03 41.11 44.55
C LYS A 227 10.26 41.93 44.93
N GLU A 228 10.78 41.71 46.14
CA GLU A 228 11.82 42.52 46.77
C GLU A 228 13.24 42.06 46.42
N GLU A 229 13.44 40.78 46.11
CA GLU A 229 14.74 40.20 45.76
C GLU A 229 14.66 39.40 44.46
N ASN A 230 15.63 39.56 43.57
CA ASN A 230 15.63 38.92 42.24
C ASN A 230 16.45 37.61 42.24
N TYR A 231 15.80 36.52 42.66
CA TYR A 231 16.40 35.17 42.70
C TYR A 231 16.47 34.45 41.34
N GLY A 232 16.04 35.05 40.24
CA GLY A 232 16.09 34.41 38.93
C GLY A 232 17.52 34.07 38.50
N GLY A 233 17.73 32.93 37.87
CA GLY A 233 19.02 32.58 37.26
C GLY A 233 19.29 33.41 36.00
N GLU A 234 20.52 33.90 35.84
CA GLU A 234 20.91 34.73 34.69
C GLU A 234 20.99 33.95 33.37
N GLY A 235 20.79 34.63 32.24
CA GLY A 235 20.83 34.00 30.92
C GLY A 235 22.22 33.56 30.49
N GLY A 236 22.28 32.63 29.51
CA GLY A 236 23.51 32.27 28.82
C GLY A 236 23.99 33.37 27.86
N GLY A 237 25.30 33.56 27.79
CA GLY A 237 25.97 34.55 26.93
C GLY A 237 26.01 34.18 25.44
N LYS A 238 26.99 34.73 24.71
CA LYS A 238 27.19 34.50 23.28
C LYS A 238 28.58 33.99 22.95
N ILE A 239 28.67 33.02 22.04
CA ILE A 239 29.93 32.58 21.41
C ILE A 239 29.77 32.68 19.90
N TRP A 240 30.66 33.40 19.21
CA TRP A 240 30.73 33.51 17.76
C TRP A 240 32.15 33.16 17.30
N ILE A 241 32.32 32.07 16.57
CA ILE A 241 33.64 31.61 16.09
C ILE A 241 33.57 31.48 14.57
N GLU A 242 34.37 32.27 13.87
CA GLU A 242 34.43 32.29 12.42
C GLU A 242 35.89 32.11 11.96
N VAL A 243 36.13 30.99 11.28
CA VAL A 243 37.47 30.49 10.96
C VAL A 243 37.57 30.25 9.46
N ASN A 244 38.51 30.89 8.78
CA ASN A 244 38.51 30.84 7.32
C ASN A 244 38.85 29.45 6.76
N THR A 245 39.67 28.64 7.45
CA THR A 245 39.95 27.26 7.00
C THR A 245 39.69 26.19 8.08
N THR A 246 40.62 25.95 9.01
CA THR A 246 40.53 24.81 9.94
C THR A 246 40.34 25.21 11.40
N MET A 247 39.37 24.58 12.06
CA MET A 247 39.13 24.68 13.51
C MET A 247 39.43 23.35 14.21
N GLU A 248 40.36 23.35 15.16
CA GLU A 248 40.47 22.27 16.15
C GLU A 248 39.60 22.60 17.37
N ALA A 249 38.58 21.76 17.61
CA ALA A 249 37.60 21.89 18.68
C ALA A 249 37.82 20.79 19.74
N SER A 250 39.01 20.78 20.36
CA SER A 250 39.37 19.85 21.45
C SER A 250 39.08 20.42 22.85
N GLY A 251 38.70 21.70 22.94
CA GLY A 251 38.23 22.39 24.15
C GLY A 251 36.71 22.65 24.15
N ASP A 252 36.21 23.16 25.27
CA ASP A 252 34.77 23.27 25.56
C ASP A 252 34.21 24.69 25.31
N LEU A 253 32.97 24.77 24.80
CA LEU A 253 32.22 26.01 24.52
C LEU A 253 30.90 26.01 25.31
N PHE A 254 30.80 26.83 26.35
CA PHE A 254 29.64 26.86 27.26
C PHE A 254 28.92 28.21 27.27
N ALA A 255 27.64 28.22 26.91
CA ALA A 255 26.71 29.34 26.98
C ALA A 255 25.43 28.94 27.73
N ASN A 256 25.58 28.29 28.89
CA ASN A 256 24.45 27.75 29.65
C ASN A 256 23.73 28.84 30.47
N GLY A 257 22.44 28.66 30.74
CA GLY A 257 21.70 29.47 31.70
C GLY A 257 22.10 29.16 33.15
N GLY A 258 22.03 30.16 34.02
CA GLY A 258 22.30 30.04 35.45
C GLY A 258 21.14 29.44 36.23
N ASP A 259 21.44 28.80 37.36
CA ASP A 259 20.45 28.21 38.26
C ASP A 259 19.77 29.28 39.15
N GLY A 260 18.43 29.21 39.29
CA GLY A 260 17.64 30.07 40.19
C GLY A 260 17.28 29.40 41.53
N GLY A 261 17.61 28.12 41.70
CA GLY A 261 17.31 27.34 42.91
C GLY A 261 15.81 27.29 43.23
N VAL A 262 15.44 27.18 44.51
CA VAL A 262 14.02 27.04 44.92
C VAL A 262 13.25 28.37 45.02
N LYS A 263 13.91 29.51 44.80
CA LYS A 263 13.30 30.87 44.92
C LYS A 263 13.22 31.64 43.60
N GLY A 264 13.82 31.14 42.52
CA GLY A 264 13.70 31.73 41.20
C GLY A 264 13.76 30.67 40.11
N GLY A 265 13.23 30.98 38.94
CA GLY A 265 13.36 30.14 37.76
C GLY A 265 14.77 30.20 37.20
N GLY A 266 15.17 29.16 36.47
CA GLY A 266 16.45 29.14 35.78
C GLY A 266 16.50 30.08 34.59
N GLY A 267 17.68 30.61 34.28
CA GLY A 267 17.93 31.37 33.05
C GLY A 267 17.92 30.47 31.82
N SER A 268 17.63 31.02 30.64
CA SER A 268 17.70 30.25 29.39
C SER A 268 19.11 30.15 28.83
N GLY A 269 19.36 29.12 28.00
CA GLY A 269 20.62 28.97 27.28
C GLY A 269 20.85 30.10 26.26
N GLY A 270 22.11 30.42 26.01
CA GLY A 270 22.54 31.52 25.14
C GLY A 270 22.57 31.19 23.64
N SER A 271 23.47 31.85 22.91
CA SER A 271 23.76 31.55 21.48
C SER A 271 25.20 31.07 21.29
N ILE A 272 25.38 30.03 20.47
CA ILE A 272 26.68 29.58 19.96
C ILE A 272 26.60 29.47 18.43
N PHE A 273 27.48 30.18 17.73
CA PHE A 273 27.67 30.06 16.27
C PHE A 273 29.12 29.68 15.97
N VAL A 274 29.30 28.65 15.12
CA VAL A 274 30.62 28.16 14.68
C VAL A 274 30.63 28.01 13.16
N LYS A 275 31.59 28.63 12.48
CA LYS A 275 31.77 28.58 11.02
C LYS A 275 33.22 28.25 10.66
N ALA A 276 33.44 27.21 9.87
CA ALA A 276 34.76 26.81 9.36
C ALA A 276 34.66 26.02 8.04
N GLN A 277 35.76 25.90 7.28
CA GLN A 277 35.79 24.94 6.15
C GLN A 277 35.93 23.49 6.66
N ARG A 278 36.74 23.27 7.70
CA ARG A 278 36.94 21.95 8.33
C ARG A 278 36.99 22.03 9.85
N MET A 279 36.30 21.12 10.54
CA MET A 279 36.32 20.98 12.00
C MET A 279 36.76 19.57 12.39
N THR A 280 37.61 19.49 13.42
CA THR A 280 38.16 18.26 14.00
C THR A 280 38.30 18.42 15.51
N GLY A 281 38.03 17.39 16.31
CA GLY A 281 38.19 17.45 17.77
C GLY A 281 37.16 16.59 18.51
N SER A 282 37.14 16.71 19.84
CA SER A 282 36.23 15.95 20.72
C SER A 282 35.76 16.76 21.94
N GLY A 283 35.73 18.10 21.83
CA GLY A 283 35.24 18.99 22.88
C GLY A 283 33.71 19.00 23.02
N ARG A 284 33.21 19.72 24.02
CA ARG A 284 31.78 19.86 24.31
C ARG A 284 31.25 21.25 23.96
N ILE A 285 30.10 21.30 23.29
CA ILE A 285 29.35 22.53 23.00
C ILE A 285 28.05 22.48 23.80
N SER A 286 27.76 23.48 24.62
CA SER A 286 26.61 23.46 25.54
C SER A 286 25.92 24.82 25.64
N ALA A 287 24.61 24.85 25.37
CA ALA A 287 23.74 26.00 25.56
C ALA A 287 22.44 25.57 26.27
N THR A 288 22.57 24.89 27.40
CA THR A 288 21.43 24.30 28.15
C THR A 288 20.78 25.33 29.07
N GLY A 289 19.48 25.17 29.33
CA GLY A 289 18.76 25.98 30.31
C GLY A 289 19.18 25.66 31.76
N GLY A 290 19.16 26.68 32.63
CA GLY A 290 19.46 26.57 34.05
C GLY A 290 18.28 25.96 34.84
N ASN A 291 18.57 25.34 35.99
CA ASN A 291 17.59 24.71 36.86
C ASN A 291 17.03 25.73 37.86
N GLY A 292 15.75 25.62 38.24
CA GLY A 292 15.14 26.57 39.16
C GLY A 292 13.79 26.12 39.66
N PHE A 293 13.01 27.01 40.27
CA PHE A 293 11.65 26.71 40.70
C PHE A 293 10.85 26.17 39.52
N ALA A 294 10.89 26.87 38.39
CA ALA A 294 10.77 26.26 37.06
C ALA A 294 12.10 26.39 36.27
N GLY A 295 12.40 25.40 35.42
CA GLY A 295 13.61 25.36 34.61
C GLY A 295 13.58 26.31 33.41
N GLY A 296 14.73 26.91 33.08
CA GLY A 296 14.89 27.72 31.87
C GLY A 296 14.91 26.87 30.60
N GLY A 297 14.48 27.45 29.48
CA GLY A 297 14.53 26.82 28.16
C GLY A 297 15.96 26.71 27.61
N GLY A 298 16.19 25.74 26.73
CA GLY A 298 17.45 25.62 26.00
C GLY A 298 17.73 26.80 25.06
N GLY A 299 19.01 26.99 24.72
CA GLY A 299 19.48 28.07 23.84
C GLY A 299 19.48 27.71 22.35
N ARG A 300 20.33 28.39 21.57
CA ARG A 300 20.50 28.14 20.13
C ARG A 300 21.96 27.85 19.79
N VAL A 301 22.20 26.74 19.10
CA VAL A 301 23.52 26.36 18.56
C VAL A 301 23.40 26.24 17.04
N SER A 302 24.31 26.85 16.30
CA SER A 302 24.42 26.63 14.85
C SER A 302 25.87 26.35 14.46
N ILE A 303 26.04 25.34 13.61
CA ILE A 303 27.33 24.93 13.05
C ILE A 303 27.26 25.01 11.53
N HIS A 304 28.21 25.73 10.93
CA HIS A 304 28.36 25.92 9.50
C HIS A 304 29.75 25.42 9.10
N VAL A 305 29.89 24.09 9.01
CA VAL A 305 31.17 23.42 8.68
C VAL A 305 31.02 22.51 7.48
N PHE A 306 31.78 22.77 6.42
CA PHE A 306 31.70 22.01 5.16
C PHE A 306 32.28 20.59 5.28
N SER A 307 33.41 20.44 5.96
CA SER A 307 34.11 19.16 6.13
C SER A 307 34.20 18.80 7.61
N ARG A 308 33.25 17.98 8.08
CA ARG A 308 33.11 17.64 9.50
C ARG A 308 33.78 16.31 9.83
N HIS A 309 34.75 16.33 10.76
CA HIS A 309 35.54 15.18 11.20
C HIS A 309 35.80 15.27 12.72
N ASP A 310 34.74 15.53 13.49
CA ASP A 310 34.79 15.72 14.95
C ASP A 310 33.74 14.86 15.67
N ASP A 311 34.09 14.48 16.90
CA ASP A 311 33.24 13.75 17.84
C ASP A 311 32.63 14.73 18.88
N THR A 312 32.34 15.99 18.52
CA THR A 312 31.91 16.99 19.52
C THR A 312 30.50 16.73 20.05
N GLN A 313 30.35 16.79 21.37
CA GLN A 313 29.07 16.58 22.04
C GLN A 313 28.30 17.89 22.17
N ILE A 314 27.09 17.96 21.62
CA ILE A 314 26.26 19.17 21.58
C ILE A 314 25.07 19.03 22.53
N PHE A 315 24.91 19.96 23.47
CA PHE A 315 23.84 19.94 24.48
C PHE A 315 22.98 21.21 24.44
N ILE A 316 21.67 21.02 24.27
CA ILE A 316 20.67 22.08 24.09
C ILE A 316 19.41 21.89 24.98
N TYR A 317 19.39 20.93 25.89
CA TYR A 317 18.20 20.62 26.71
C TYR A 317 17.81 21.76 27.67
N GLY A 318 16.54 21.78 28.09
CA GLY A 318 16.03 22.70 29.11
C GLY A 318 16.39 22.28 30.54
N GLY A 319 16.40 23.25 31.46
CA GLY A 319 16.70 23.05 32.87
C GLY A 319 15.61 22.29 33.63
N ARG A 320 15.95 21.68 34.76
CA ARG A 320 14.96 21.01 35.63
C ARG A 320 14.16 22.02 36.44
N SER A 321 12.88 21.72 36.61
CA SER A 321 11.96 22.42 37.50
C SER A 321 11.93 21.75 38.87
N LEU A 322 12.10 22.53 39.94
CA LEU A 322 12.10 22.05 41.33
C LEU A 322 10.71 22.13 41.97
N GLY A 323 9.84 23.03 41.50
CA GLY A 323 8.45 23.17 41.94
C GLY A 323 7.46 22.27 41.19
N CYS A 324 7.83 21.79 40.01
CA CYS A 324 7.02 20.91 39.16
C CYS A 324 7.91 19.93 38.38
N PRO A 325 8.36 18.82 38.99
CA PRO A 325 9.38 17.92 38.42
C PRO A 325 9.08 17.41 37.01
N ASP A 326 7.80 17.17 36.70
CA ASP A 326 7.35 16.62 35.43
C ASP A 326 7.46 17.63 34.27
N ASN A 327 7.50 18.94 34.55
CA ASN A 327 7.60 20.02 33.55
C ASN A 327 8.96 20.71 33.62
N SER A 328 10.01 20.09 33.10
CA SER A 328 11.30 20.77 32.84
C SER A 328 11.16 21.82 31.73
N GLY A 329 12.12 22.73 31.59
CA GLY A 329 12.14 23.69 30.47
C GLY A 329 12.18 22.98 29.11
N ALA A 330 11.71 23.67 28.06
CA ALA A 330 11.73 23.13 26.71
C ALA A 330 13.17 23.02 26.16
N ALA A 331 13.35 22.13 25.19
CA ALA A 331 14.61 21.99 24.48
C ALA A 331 14.93 23.26 23.66
N GLY A 332 16.22 23.52 23.46
CA GLY A 332 16.72 24.52 22.53
C GLY A 332 16.71 24.01 21.09
N THR A 333 17.44 24.69 20.22
CA THR A 333 17.61 24.29 18.82
C THR A 333 19.09 24.14 18.46
N TYR A 334 19.46 23.03 17.84
CA TYR A 334 20.74 22.84 17.16
C TYR A 334 20.51 22.76 15.65
N TYR A 335 21.15 23.63 14.88
CA TYR A 335 21.09 23.63 13.41
C TYR A 335 22.47 23.33 12.81
N ASP A 336 22.53 22.43 11.84
CA ASP A 336 23.72 22.20 11.01
C ASP A 336 23.45 22.70 9.59
N ALA A 337 24.11 23.79 9.21
CA ALA A 337 23.76 24.59 8.04
C ALA A 337 24.11 23.94 6.70
N VAL A 338 25.04 22.96 6.70
CA VAL A 338 25.52 22.29 5.48
C VAL A 338 24.59 21.16 5.04
N PRO A 339 24.19 20.19 5.90
CA PRO A 339 23.09 19.27 5.59
C PRO A 339 21.73 19.95 5.67
N ARG A 340 21.62 21.17 6.25
CA ARG A 340 20.36 21.87 6.58
C ARG A 340 19.47 21.01 7.47
N SER A 341 20.04 20.64 8.62
CA SER A 341 19.43 19.73 9.58
C SER A 341 19.10 20.46 10.88
N LEU A 342 17.85 20.36 11.34
CA LEU A 342 17.43 20.87 12.65
C LEU A 342 17.29 19.71 13.64
N VAL A 343 17.85 19.87 14.84
CA VAL A 343 17.75 18.92 15.95
C VAL A 343 17.19 19.63 17.18
N VAL A 344 16.15 19.04 17.78
CA VAL A 344 15.52 19.46 19.03
C VAL A 344 15.49 18.25 19.96
N SER A 345 16.24 18.29 21.07
CA SER A 345 16.34 17.15 21.98
C SER A 345 16.40 17.60 23.44
N ASN A 346 15.50 17.07 24.29
CA ASN A 346 15.42 17.44 25.70
C ASN A 346 16.17 16.47 26.63
N TYR A 347 16.96 15.55 26.07
CA TYR A 347 17.83 14.63 26.83
C TYR A 347 17.07 13.83 27.90
N ASN A 348 15.90 13.30 27.51
CA ASN A 348 15.01 12.47 28.32
C ASN A 348 14.46 13.20 29.57
N ARG A 349 14.25 14.51 29.47
CA ARG A 349 13.55 15.35 30.45
C ARG A 349 12.13 15.60 29.97
N SER A 350 11.14 15.20 30.77
CA SER A 350 9.73 15.52 30.51
C SER A 350 9.50 17.04 30.57
N THR A 351 8.64 17.54 29.69
CA THR A 351 8.22 18.95 29.62
C THR A 351 6.81 19.04 29.05
N THR A 352 5.99 19.96 29.57
CA THR A 352 4.74 20.37 28.92
C THR A 352 4.94 21.61 28.04
N THR A 353 6.07 22.31 28.19
CA THR A 353 6.38 23.51 27.41
C THR A 353 7.07 23.21 26.09
N ASP A 354 6.67 23.93 25.04
CA ASP A 354 7.11 23.66 23.67
C ASP A 354 8.39 24.38 23.25
N THR A 355 9.09 23.75 22.31
CA THR A 355 10.07 24.40 21.42
C THR A 355 9.32 24.98 20.22
N LEU A 356 9.36 26.30 20.01
CA LEU A 356 8.63 26.93 18.90
C LEU A 356 9.36 26.76 17.57
N LEU A 357 8.64 26.24 16.56
CA LEU A 357 9.05 26.13 15.17
C LEU A 357 8.21 27.11 14.33
N LEU A 358 8.68 28.36 14.21
CA LEU A 358 7.86 29.46 13.69
C LEU A 358 7.73 29.49 12.16
N GLU A 359 8.84 29.39 11.44
CA GLU A 359 8.89 29.55 9.97
C GLU A 359 9.85 28.51 9.36
N PHE A 360 9.37 27.81 8.33
CA PHE A 360 10.16 26.89 7.51
C PHE A 360 10.60 27.60 6.21
N PRO A 361 11.88 27.50 5.80
CA PRO A 361 12.37 28.24 4.64
C PRO A 361 11.80 27.67 3.33
N LYS A 362 11.20 28.53 2.50
CA LYS A 362 10.61 28.14 1.20
C LYS A 362 11.65 27.63 0.21
N GLN A 363 12.78 28.34 0.11
CA GLN A 363 13.97 27.90 -0.65
C GLN A 363 15.25 28.47 0.00
N PRO A 364 16.33 27.68 0.14
CA PRO A 364 16.35 26.22 0.05
C PRO A 364 15.62 25.58 1.24
N LEU A 365 14.87 24.51 0.98
CA LEU A 365 14.26 23.69 2.03
C LEU A 365 15.33 23.11 2.97
N TRP A 366 14.96 22.88 4.23
CA TRP A 366 15.72 22.00 5.12
C TRP A 366 15.69 20.55 4.62
N THR A 367 16.74 19.79 4.91
CA THR A 367 16.80 18.37 4.51
C THR A 367 16.20 17.48 5.58
N ASN A 368 16.57 17.67 6.86
CA ASN A 368 16.13 16.80 7.95
C ASN A 368 15.65 17.61 9.16
N VAL A 369 14.65 17.07 9.87
CA VAL A 369 14.20 17.58 11.18
C VAL A 369 14.11 16.43 12.17
N TYR A 370 14.86 16.51 13.27
CA TYR A 370 14.90 15.51 14.34
C TYR A 370 14.33 16.11 15.63
N ILE A 371 13.31 15.46 16.20
CA ILE A 371 12.72 15.83 17.50
C ILE A 371 12.77 14.58 18.38
N GLU A 372 13.53 14.64 19.47
CA GLU A 372 14.02 13.42 20.15
C GLU A 372 14.06 13.52 21.68
N ASN A 373 14.02 12.38 22.36
CA ASN A 373 14.31 12.24 23.80
C ASN A 373 13.47 13.18 24.69
N HIS A 374 12.14 13.02 24.64
CA HIS A 374 11.14 13.84 25.33
C HIS A 374 11.16 15.34 24.96
N ALA A 375 11.62 15.68 23.75
CA ALA A 375 11.38 17.00 23.18
C ALA A 375 9.90 17.17 22.77
N LYS A 376 9.29 18.28 23.20
CA LYS A 376 8.00 18.79 22.71
C LYS A 376 8.27 19.97 21.76
N ALA A 377 7.69 19.94 20.56
CA ALA A 377 7.86 20.97 19.54
C ALA A 377 6.50 21.40 18.97
N LEU A 378 6.34 22.71 18.74
CA LEU A 378 5.08 23.34 18.36
C LEU A 378 5.23 24.18 17.09
N VAL A 379 4.33 23.98 16.13
CA VAL A 379 4.21 24.77 14.90
C VAL A 379 2.94 25.64 15.00
N PRO A 380 3.03 26.91 15.45
CA PRO A 380 1.87 27.68 15.91
C PRO A 380 1.14 28.49 14.84
N LEU A 381 1.64 28.55 13.59
CA LEU A 381 1.04 29.42 12.56
C LEU A 381 -0.25 28.83 11.96
N PHE A 382 -1.27 29.67 11.81
CA PHE A 382 -2.37 29.44 10.87
C PHE A 382 -1.80 29.27 9.46
N TRP A 383 -2.25 28.25 8.73
CA TRP A 383 -1.69 27.82 7.43
C TRP A 383 -0.18 27.52 7.48
N SER A 384 0.27 26.80 8.52
CA SER A 384 1.64 26.28 8.55
C SER A 384 1.82 25.14 7.55
N ARG A 385 2.57 25.42 6.48
CA ARG A 385 3.18 24.40 5.63
C ARG A 385 4.55 24.00 6.20
N VAL A 386 4.62 22.81 6.78
CA VAL A 386 5.88 22.14 7.15
C VAL A 386 6.40 21.43 5.92
N GLN A 387 7.33 22.05 5.19
CA GLN A 387 7.95 21.46 4.00
C GLN A 387 9.43 21.17 4.25
N VAL A 388 9.78 19.88 4.18
CA VAL A 388 11.13 19.33 4.39
C VAL A 388 11.51 18.51 3.16
N ARG A 389 12.78 18.57 2.74
CA ARG A 389 13.25 17.87 1.53
C ARG A 389 13.48 16.37 1.76
N GLY A 390 13.94 15.97 2.94
CA GLY A 390 14.25 14.59 3.31
C GLY A 390 13.32 14.09 4.41
N GLN A 391 13.87 13.84 5.61
CA GLN A 391 13.16 13.14 6.68
C GLN A 391 12.68 14.04 7.83
N ILE A 392 11.53 13.68 8.42
CA ILE A 392 11.10 14.13 9.75
C ILE A 392 11.16 12.91 10.67
N HIS A 393 11.99 12.98 11.72
CA HIS A 393 12.23 11.91 12.69
C HIS A 393 11.71 12.30 14.08
N LEU A 394 10.89 11.43 14.67
CA LEU A 394 10.26 11.60 15.97
C LEU A 394 10.57 10.38 16.85
N SER A 395 11.43 10.52 17.85
CA SER A 395 11.97 9.40 18.64
C SER A 395 11.93 9.59 20.16
N CYS A 396 11.87 8.48 20.90
CA CYS A 396 12.10 8.42 22.36
C CYS A 396 11.22 9.40 23.17
N GLY A 397 9.90 9.30 23.07
CA GLY A 397 8.95 10.17 23.79
C GLY A 397 8.75 11.55 23.16
N ALA A 398 9.23 11.78 21.93
CA ALA A 398 9.05 13.02 21.21
C ALA A 398 7.58 13.34 20.91
N VAL A 399 7.25 14.63 20.94
CA VAL A 399 5.91 15.15 20.65
C VAL A 399 6.00 16.30 19.64
N LEU A 400 5.28 16.17 18.52
CA LEU A 400 5.09 17.24 17.55
C LEU A 400 3.63 17.72 17.59
N THR A 401 3.47 19.04 17.71
CA THR A 401 2.21 19.73 17.97
C THR A 401 1.94 20.76 16.86
N PHE A 402 0.75 20.74 16.26
CA PHE A 402 0.33 21.69 15.21
C PHE A 402 -0.76 22.65 15.71
N GLY A 403 -0.68 23.93 15.33
CA GLY A 403 -1.69 24.93 15.66
C GLY A 403 -1.64 25.43 17.11
N LEU A 404 -2.58 26.30 17.47
CA LEU A 404 -2.76 26.78 18.84
C LEU A 404 -4.05 26.23 19.42
N ALA A 405 -4.02 25.88 20.72
CA ALA A 405 -5.24 25.50 21.43
C ALA A 405 -6.31 26.59 21.31
N HIS A 406 -7.58 26.15 21.23
CA HIS A 406 -8.78 27.01 21.16
C HIS A 406 -9.02 27.75 19.82
N PHE A 407 -8.24 27.51 18.76
CA PHE A 407 -8.42 28.13 17.43
C PHE A 407 -8.57 27.09 16.29
N ALA A 408 -9.80 26.65 16.01
CA ALA A 408 -10.10 25.53 15.11
C ALA A 408 -10.51 25.93 13.68
N THR A 409 -9.64 26.63 12.94
CA THR A 409 -9.97 27.16 11.60
C THR A 409 -8.87 27.01 10.53
N SER A 410 -7.78 26.29 10.81
CA SER A 410 -6.64 26.16 9.90
C SER A 410 -6.42 24.76 9.35
N GLU A 411 -6.22 24.66 8.04
CA GLU A 411 -5.59 23.50 7.42
C GLU A 411 -4.07 23.50 7.68
N PHE A 412 -3.50 22.32 7.92
CA PHE A 412 -2.07 22.09 8.15
C PHE A 412 -1.49 21.24 7.03
N GLU A 413 -0.44 21.71 6.36
CA GLU A 413 0.22 20.95 5.29
C GLU A 413 1.56 20.40 5.78
N LEU A 414 1.74 19.07 5.74
CA LEU A 414 3.02 18.41 6.01
C LEU A 414 3.54 17.75 4.74
N MET A 415 4.76 18.11 4.32
CA MET A 415 5.42 17.58 3.13
C MET A 415 6.85 17.16 3.47
N ALA A 416 7.18 15.90 3.26
CA ALA A 416 8.52 15.32 3.46
C ALA A 416 8.76 14.18 2.47
N GLU A 417 9.99 13.70 2.30
CA GLU A 417 10.20 12.40 1.66
C GLU A 417 9.85 11.27 2.64
N GLU A 418 10.26 11.39 3.90
CA GLU A 418 10.05 10.34 4.92
C GLU A 418 9.52 10.93 6.24
N LEU A 419 8.49 10.30 6.82
CA LEU A 419 8.01 10.55 8.18
C LEU A 419 8.19 9.30 9.03
N LEU A 420 9.15 9.38 9.97
CA LEU A 420 9.62 8.28 10.81
C LEU A 420 9.25 8.52 12.27
N MET A 421 8.46 7.63 12.87
CA MET A 421 7.94 7.76 14.23
C MET A 421 8.25 6.50 15.06
N SER A 422 8.99 6.67 16.17
CA SER A 422 9.29 5.63 17.14
C SER A 422 9.04 6.11 18.58
N ASP A 423 8.20 5.38 19.33
CA ASP A 423 7.78 5.74 20.70
C ASP A 423 7.35 7.23 20.84
N SER A 424 6.64 7.77 19.84
CA SER A 424 6.39 9.20 19.69
C SER A 424 4.94 9.55 19.34
N THR A 425 4.56 10.82 19.51
CA THR A 425 3.18 11.29 19.30
C THR A 425 3.11 12.55 18.43
N VAL A 426 2.28 12.49 17.38
CA VAL A 426 1.81 13.66 16.63
C VAL A 426 0.39 14.02 17.12
N LYS A 427 0.20 15.26 17.54
CA LYS A 427 -1.08 15.82 18.04
C LYS A 427 -1.16 17.32 17.71
N ALA A 428 -2.14 18.03 18.29
CA ALA A 428 -2.19 19.50 18.32
C ALA A 428 -2.45 20.09 19.71
N SER A 429 -3.07 19.32 20.60
CA SER A 429 -3.19 19.69 22.00
C SER A 429 -3.12 18.43 22.86
N GLU A 430 -2.89 18.60 24.16
CA GLU A 430 -2.89 17.52 25.14
C GLU A 430 -4.32 17.19 25.65
N LYS A 431 -5.32 18.03 25.33
CA LYS A 431 -6.71 17.84 25.73
C LYS A 431 -7.72 17.74 24.57
N HIS A 432 -7.32 18.11 23.36
CA HIS A 432 -8.10 18.02 22.12
C HIS A 432 -7.17 17.61 20.95
N PHE A 433 -7.73 17.17 19.83
CA PHE A 433 -6.96 16.56 18.73
C PHE A 433 -6.47 17.66 17.74
N ILE A 434 -5.97 17.33 16.53
CA ILE A 434 -5.60 18.33 15.48
C ILE A 434 -6.81 19.10 14.94
N TYR A 435 -7.13 20.23 15.57
CA TYR A 435 -8.21 21.15 15.21
C TYR A 435 -8.03 21.77 13.80
N GLY A 436 -8.58 21.10 12.79
CA GLY A 436 -8.55 21.51 11.39
C GLY A 436 -8.51 20.28 10.47
N ALA A 437 -8.02 20.43 9.25
CA ALA A 437 -7.58 19.28 8.44
C ALA A 437 -6.06 19.15 8.50
N LEU A 438 -5.57 17.92 8.64
CA LEU A 438 -4.20 17.56 8.33
C LEU A 438 -4.13 17.10 6.87
N ARG A 439 -3.36 17.80 6.04
CA ARG A 439 -2.99 17.38 4.69
C ARG A 439 -1.52 16.97 4.68
N MET A 440 -1.26 15.68 4.79
CA MET A 440 0.08 15.09 4.69
C MET A 440 0.33 14.57 3.28
N SER A 441 1.52 14.83 2.72
CA SER A 441 2.02 14.22 1.49
C SER A 441 3.48 13.80 1.70
N VAL A 442 3.72 12.49 1.77
CA VAL A 442 5.04 11.88 1.99
C VAL A 442 5.30 10.76 0.98
N LYS A 443 6.54 10.26 0.89
CA LYS A 443 6.83 9.03 0.14
C LYS A 443 6.75 7.81 1.05
N MET A 444 7.35 7.90 2.24
CA MET A 444 7.45 6.84 3.23
C MET A 444 6.87 7.29 4.57
N HIS A 445 5.97 6.51 5.16
CA HIS A 445 5.46 6.72 6.51
C HIS A 445 5.66 5.44 7.35
N LEU A 446 6.51 5.52 8.37
CA LEU A 446 6.83 4.39 9.25
C LEU A 446 6.52 4.75 10.70
N MET A 447 5.70 3.94 11.35
CA MET A 447 5.30 4.10 12.76
C MET A 447 5.65 2.84 13.57
N TRP A 448 6.26 3.03 14.74
CA TRP A 448 6.58 2.00 15.72
C TRP A 448 6.17 2.49 17.11
N ASN A 449 5.23 1.79 17.78
CA ASN A 449 4.65 2.19 19.07
C ASN A 449 4.30 3.69 19.17
N SER A 450 3.80 4.26 18.07
CA SER A 450 3.63 5.71 17.90
C SER A 450 2.19 6.08 17.57
N LYS A 451 1.80 7.33 17.87
CA LYS A 451 0.41 7.78 17.77
C LYS A 451 0.27 9.05 16.93
N MET A 452 -0.74 9.09 16.06
CA MET A 452 -1.17 10.29 15.33
C MET A 452 -2.64 10.57 15.67
N LEU A 453 -2.91 11.75 16.22
CA LEU A 453 -4.20 12.11 16.83
C LEU A 453 -4.80 13.37 16.18
N ILE A 454 -5.79 13.18 15.32
CA ILE A 454 -6.40 14.19 14.43
C ILE A 454 -7.82 14.58 14.92
N ASP A 455 -8.15 15.87 14.85
CA ASP A 455 -9.52 16.40 15.04
C ASP A 455 -10.13 16.70 13.66
N GLY A 456 -11.40 17.11 13.64
CA GLY A 456 -11.96 17.94 12.57
C GLY A 456 -12.55 19.25 13.10
N GLY A 457 -12.55 19.46 14.42
CA GLY A 457 -13.45 20.39 15.09
C GLY A 457 -14.88 19.86 15.16
N SER A 458 -15.74 20.57 15.89
CA SER A 458 -17.17 20.28 15.98
C SER A 458 -18.01 20.92 14.88
N ASP A 459 -17.45 21.82 14.07
CA ASP A 459 -18.18 22.52 13.02
C ASP A 459 -18.43 21.61 11.82
N SER A 460 -19.69 21.56 11.37
CA SER A 460 -20.16 20.67 10.29
C SER A 460 -19.57 20.94 8.90
N LEU A 461 -18.73 21.98 8.79
CA LEU A 461 -17.88 22.29 7.63
C LEU A 461 -16.56 21.48 7.63
N VAL A 462 -16.50 20.41 8.43
CA VAL A 462 -15.39 19.45 8.62
C VAL A 462 -14.51 19.28 7.38
N ALA A 463 -13.34 19.93 7.42
CA ALA A 463 -12.31 19.74 6.42
C ALA A 463 -11.76 18.30 6.51
N THR A 464 -11.75 17.58 5.38
CA THR A 464 -11.35 16.17 5.33
C THR A 464 -9.84 16.05 5.50
N SER A 465 -9.38 15.30 6.52
CA SER A 465 -7.95 15.05 6.67
C SER A 465 -7.48 14.02 5.62
N LEU A 466 -6.34 14.32 5.00
CA LEU A 466 -5.80 13.61 3.84
C LEU A 466 -4.37 13.17 4.14
N LEU A 467 -4.12 11.87 4.16
CA LEU A 467 -2.80 11.27 4.36
C LEU A 467 -2.34 10.60 3.06
N GLU A 468 -1.57 11.31 2.25
CA GLU A 468 -0.95 10.78 1.03
C GLU A 468 0.46 10.24 1.33
N ALA A 469 0.74 9.00 0.91
CA ALA A 469 1.99 8.29 1.13
C ALA A 469 2.38 7.50 -0.14
N SER A 470 3.22 8.07 -1.01
CA SER A 470 3.39 7.56 -2.38
C SER A 470 3.83 6.09 -2.46
N ASN A 471 4.73 5.64 -1.57
CA ASN A 471 5.36 4.33 -1.70
C ASN A 471 4.97 3.35 -0.58
N LEU A 472 4.92 3.80 0.68
CA LEU A 472 4.83 2.87 1.81
C LEU A 472 4.22 3.51 3.06
N VAL A 473 3.27 2.79 3.68
CA VAL A 473 2.77 3.04 5.04
C VAL A 473 2.93 1.75 5.86
N VAL A 474 3.67 1.81 6.96
CA VAL A 474 3.84 0.65 7.88
C VAL A 474 3.61 1.06 9.33
N LEU A 475 2.68 0.37 9.99
CA LEU A 475 2.39 0.49 11.42
C LEU A 475 2.86 -0.77 12.16
N LYS A 476 3.60 -0.58 13.26
CA LYS A 476 4.15 -1.65 14.12
C LYS A 476 3.95 -1.41 15.61
N GLU A 477 3.94 -2.50 16.36
CA GLU A 477 3.94 -2.54 17.83
C GLU A 477 2.95 -1.55 18.47
N SER A 478 1.64 -1.73 18.23
CA SER A 478 0.58 -0.85 18.75
C SER A 478 0.60 0.60 18.26
N SER A 479 0.95 0.84 16.99
CA SER A 479 0.87 2.18 16.38
C SER A 479 -0.56 2.56 15.99
N VAL A 480 -0.99 3.78 16.31
CA VAL A 480 -2.39 4.23 16.15
C VAL A 480 -2.48 5.52 15.33
N ILE A 481 -3.33 5.50 14.30
CA ILE A 481 -3.85 6.71 13.64
C ILE A 481 -5.33 6.83 14.02
N HIS A 482 -5.68 7.89 14.73
CA HIS A 482 -7.06 8.21 15.11
C HIS A 482 -7.43 9.60 14.59
N SER A 483 -8.48 9.70 13.79
CA SER A 483 -9.19 10.94 13.52
C SER A 483 -10.57 10.90 14.18
N ASN A 484 -11.01 11.98 14.84
CA ASN A 484 -12.43 12.08 15.25
C ASN A 484 -13.38 12.43 14.07
N ALA A 485 -12.82 12.65 12.88
CA ALA A 485 -13.47 13.18 11.69
C ALA A 485 -13.30 12.25 10.46
N ASN A 486 -13.50 12.79 9.26
CA ASN A 486 -13.28 12.08 8.00
C ASN A 486 -11.77 11.98 7.68
N LEU A 487 -11.31 10.77 7.33
CA LEU A 487 -9.91 10.49 7.01
C LEU A 487 -9.79 9.74 5.67
N GLY A 488 -9.16 10.39 4.69
CA GLY A 488 -8.66 9.74 3.47
C GLY A 488 -7.20 9.34 3.64
N VAL A 489 -6.85 8.10 3.34
CA VAL A 489 -5.48 7.61 3.26
C VAL A 489 -5.22 7.10 1.84
N HIS A 490 -4.25 7.69 1.17
CA HIS A 490 -3.95 7.46 -0.24
C HIS A 490 -2.49 7.08 -0.39
N GLY A 491 -2.15 6.18 -1.30
CA GLY A 491 -0.77 5.83 -1.58
C GLY A 491 -0.64 4.83 -2.71
N GLN A 492 0.41 4.88 -3.52
CA GLN A 492 0.52 4.09 -4.75
C GLN A 492 1.18 2.72 -4.52
N GLY A 493 1.82 2.51 -3.37
CA GLY A 493 2.49 1.27 -3.00
C GLY A 493 1.73 0.46 -1.94
N PHE A 494 2.37 0.22 -0.79
CA PHE A 494 1.91 -0.79 0.19
C PHE A 494 1.45 -0.17 1.51
N LEU A 495 0.29 -0.61 2.01
CA LEU A 495 -0.20 -0.33 3.37
C LEU A 495 -0.13 -1.60 4.22
N ASN A 496 0.63 -1.56 5.32
CA ASN A 496 0.86 -2.74 6.16
C ASN A 496 0.68 -2.42 7.65
N LEU A 497 -0.30 -3.06 8.28
CA LEU A 497 -0.44 -3.09 9.74
C LEU A 497 0.11 -4.42 10.24
N SER A 498 1.16 -4.41 11.06
CA SER A 498 1.84 -5.64 11.48
C SER A 498 2.10 -5.67 12.99
N GLY A 499 1.49 -6.65 13.65
CA GLY A 499 1.49 -6.81 15.12
C GLY A 499 0.14 -6.45 15.76
N PRO A 500 -0.04 -6.81 17.04
CA PRO A 500 -1.25 -6.48 17.79
C PRO A 500 -1.34 -4.98 18.11
N GLY A 501 -2.57 -4.49 18.27
CA GLY A 501 -2.85 -3.13 18.73
C GLY A 501 -2.68 -2.03 17.69
N ASN A 502 -2.20 -2.33 16.48
CA ASN A 502 -2.16 -1.32 15.42
C ASN A 502 -3.58 -0.99 14.96
N LEU A 503 -3.90 0.30 14.85
CA LEU A 503 -5.28 0.76 14.66
C LEU A 503 -5.31 1.99 13.76
N ILE A 504 -6.04 1.91 12.64
CA ILE A 504 -6.47 3.10 11.89
C ILE A 504 -7.97 3.23 12.10
N GLN A 505 -8.37 4.33 12.75
CA GLN A 505 -9.77 4.63 13.01
C GLN A 505 -10.13 6.07 12.67
N ALA A 506 -11.29 6.24 12.05
CA ALA A 506 -11.85 7.52 11.68
C ALA A 506 -13.38 7.45 11.71
N GLN A 507 -14.05 8.60 11.71
CA GLN A 507 -15.51 8.62 11.66
C GLN A 507 -16.04 8.21 10.29
N ARG A 508 -15.27 8.50 9.24
CA ARG A 508 -15.28 7.79 7.96
C ARG A 508 -13.85 7.53 7.53
N LEU A 509 -13.56 6.32 7.11
CA LEU A 509 -12.23 5.90 6.64
C LEU A 509 -12.28 5.54 5.15
N ILE A 510 -11.49 6.22 4.34
CA ILE A 510 -11.32 5.87 2.92
C ILE A 510 -9.85 5.52 2.68
N LEU A 511 -9.60 4.33 2.13
CA LEU A 511 -8.27 3.86 1.70
C LEU A 511 -8.27 3.75 0.18
N SER A 512 -7.33 4.36 -0.54
CA SER A 512 -7.28 4.19 -1.99
C SER A 512 -5.92 4.30 -2.67
N LEU A 513 -5.87 3.83 -3.93
CA LEU A 513 -4.73 3.80 -4.85
C LEU A 513 -3.62 2.79 -4.50
N PHE A 514 -3.71 2.10 -3.36
CA PHE A 514 -2.68 1.17 -2.88
C PHE A 514 -2.56 -0.04 -3.80
N TYR A 515 -1.34 -0.40 -4.19
CA TYR A 515 -1.07 -1.67 -4.85
C TYR A 515 -1.55 -2.86 -3.99
N SER A 516 -1.27 -2.83 -2.68
CA SER A 516 -1.80 -3.83 -1.75
C SER A 516 -2.02 -3.28 -0.34
N VAL A 517 -3.04 -3.82 0.34
CA VAL A 517 -3.40 -3.49 1.72
C VAL A 517 -3.35 -4.76 2.57
N LYS A 518 -2.46 -4.80 3.56
CA LYS A 518 -2.37 -5.88 4.55
C LYS A 518 -2.77 -5.42 5.94
N VAL A 519 -3.81 -6.07 6.49
CA VAL A 519 -4.24 -5.94 7.89
C VAL A 519 -3.77 -7.18 8.65
N GLY A 520 -2.64 -7.08 9.35
CA GLY A 520 -2.04 -8.19 10.11
C GLY A 520 -2.82 -8.61 11.36
N PRO A 521 -2.43 -9.73 12.01
CA PRO A 521 -3.17 -10.30 13.13
C PRO A 521 -3.15 -9.36 14.33
N GLY A 522 -4.33 -9.12 14.91
CA GLY A 522 -4.52 -8.18 16.01
C GLY A 522 -4.40 -6.70 15.61
N SER A 523 -4.26 -6.39 14.32
CA SER A 523 -4.44 -5.04 13.77
C SER A 523 -5.90 -4.78 13.36
N VAL A 524 -6.33 -3.52 13.37
CA VAL A 524 -7.73 -3.13 13.13
C VAL A 524 -7.83 -1.93 12.17
N LEU A 525 -8.73 -2.03 11.19
CA LEU A 525 -9.28 -0.90 10.44
C LEU A 525 -10.72 -0.64 10.89
N ARG A 526 -11.07 0.61 11.23
CA ARG A 526 -12.39 0.94 11.79
C ARG A 526 -12.97 2.26 11.28
N GLY A 527 -14.26 2.26 10.92
CA GLY A 527 -15.07 3.47 10.80
C GLY A 527 -16.56 3.12 10.73
N PRO A 528 -17.44 3.62 11.64
CA PRO A 528 -17.25 4.79 12.51
C PRO A 528 -16.52 4.51 13.84
N LEU A 529 -16.40 5.55 14.67
CA LEU A 529 -15.73 5.53 15.98
C LEU A 529 -16.58 4.88 17.07
N GLU A 530 -15.93 4.12 17.95
CA GLU A 530 -16.56 3.30 19.01
C GLU A 530 -17.22 4.11 20.13
N ASN A 531 -16.70 5.31 20.42
CA ASN A 531 -17.23 6.23 21.45
C ASN A 531 -17.67 7.58 20.84
N GLY A 532 -18.08 7.59 19.57
CA GLY A 532 -18.60 8.80 18.93
C GLY A 532 -19.84 9.33 19.65
N SER A 533 -19.84 10.59 20.07
CA SER A 533 -21.02 11.22 20.66
C SER A 533 -22.15 11.23 19.63
N ILE A 534 -23.32 10.69 19.99
CA ILE A 534 -24.40 10.27 19.08
C ILE A 534 -24.93 11.38 18.14
N ASN A 535 -24.70 12.66 18.46
CA ASN A 535 -25.21 13.80 17.71
C ASN A 535 -24.12 14.44 16.81
N ASP A 536 -24.56 14.95 15.66
CA ASP A 536 -23.86 15.74 14.62
C ASP A 536 -22.65 15.14 13.87
N SER A 537 -21.91 14.17 14.41
CA SER A 537 -20.77 13.55 13.69
C SER A 537 -21.04 12.17 13.08
N THR A 538 -22.15 11.52 13.42
CA THR A 538 -22.54 10.23 12.85
C THR A 538 -22.87 10.36 11.36
N PRO A 539 -22.30 9.51 10.47
CA PRO A 539 -22.73 9.49 9.08
C PRO A 539 -24.23 9.17 9.04
N LYS A 540 -25.02 9.93 8.28
CA LYS A 540 -26.46 9.72 8.16
C LYS A 540 -26.74 8.42 7.39
N LEU A 541 -26.77 7.33 8.15
CA LEU A 541 -27.21 6.02 7.71
C LEU A 541 -28.63 6.14 7.12
N TYR A 542 -28.85 5.51 5.96
CA TYR A 542 -30.08 5.65 5.17
C TYR A 542 -31.23 4.80 5.77
N CYS A 543 -31.54 5.03 7.04
CA CYS A 543 -32.44 4.19 7.84
C CYS A 543 -33.92 4.44 7.57
N GLU A 544 -34.30 5.64 7.13
CA GLU A 544 -35.70 6.02 6.91
C GLU A 544 -36.20 5.73 5.49
N LEU A 545 -35.29 5.43 4.55
CA LEU A 545 -35.58 5.11 3.17
C LEU A 545 -35.52 3.60 2.95
N ALA A 546 -36.46 3.07 2.18
CA ALA A 546 -36.43 1.68 1.70
C ALA A 546 -35.71 1.55 0.35
N ASP A 547 -35.39 2.67 -0.30
CA ASP A 547 -34.77 2.73 -1.62
C ASP A 547 -33.23 2.75 -1.53
N CYS A 548 -32.58 2.06 -2.46
CA CYS A 548 -31.13 1.97 -2.55
C CYS A 548 -30.46 3.32 -2.88
N PRO A 549 -29.41 3.76 -2.16
CA PRO A 549 -28.51 4.80 -2.65
C PRO A 549 -27.79 4.28 -3.91
N MET A 550 -27.94 4.99 -5.03
CA MET A 550 -27.36 4.58 -6.31
C MET A 550 -25.83 4.43 -6.24
N GLU A 551 -25.19 5.20 -5.37
CA GLU A 551 -23.75 5.19 -5.10
C GLU A 551 -23.24 3.84 -4.55
N LEU A 552 -24.12 3.00 -3.97
CA LEU A 552 -23.76 1.63 -3.54
C LEU A 552 -23.61 0.64 -4.71
N LEU A 553 -24.27 0.91 -5.83
CA LEU A 553 -24.32 0.05 -7.02
C LEU A 553 -23.46 0.59 -8.17
N HIS A 554 -23.46 1.91 -8.33
CA HIS A 554 -22.70 2.73 -9.28
C HIS A 554 -21.88 3.77 -8.50
N PRO A 555 -20.80 3.35 -7.82
CA PRO A 555 -19.91 4.25 -7.07
C PRO A 555 -19.10 5.16 -8.02
N PRO A 556 -18.67 6.35 -7.58
CA PRO A 556 -17.87 7.26 -8.40
C PRO A 556 -16.45 6.73 -8.61
N GLU A 557 -16.01 6.63 -9.87
CA GLU A 557 -14.69 6.11 -10.24
C GLU A 557 -13.53 6.77 -9.48
N ASP A 558 -13.62 8.07 -9.21
CA ASP A 558 -12.56 8.89 -8.60
C ASP A 558 -12.27 8.59 -7.13
N CYS A 559 -13.21 7.98 -6.39
CA CYS A 559 -13.05 7.64 -4.96
C CYS A 559 -12.57 8.78 -4.05
N ASN A 560 -12.95 10.01 -4.37
CA ASN A 560 -12.67 11.20 -3.57
C ASN A 560 -13.46 11.20 -2.24
N VAL A 561 -12.89 11.81 -1.21
CA VAL A 561 -13.48 11.90 0.15
C VAL A 561 -14.61 12.93 0.19
N ASN A 562 -15.77 12.58 -0.37
CA ASN A 562 -16.97 13.41 -0.33
C ASN A 562 -17.86 13.03 0.87
N SER A 563 -18.21 14.02 1.70
CA SER A 563 -19.07 13.88 2.89
C SER A 563 -20.52 13.49 2.57
N THR A 564 -20.95 13.56 1.31
CA THR A 564 -22.29 13.10 0.89
C THR A 564 -22.40 11.59 0.66
N LEU A 565 -21.29 10.84 0.57
CA LEU A 565 -21.31 9.41 0.27
C LEU A 565 -21.88 8.56 1.43
N PRO A 566 -22.46 7.37 1.18
CA PRO A 566 -23.02 6.51 2.23
C PRO A 566 -21.97 5.72 3.04
N PHE A 567 -20.73 5.65 2.56
CA PHE A 567 -19.70 4.76 3.12
C PHE A 567 -19.14 5.22 4.47
N THR A 568 -18.95 4.28 5.40
CA THR A 568 -18.20 4.51 6.65
C THR A 568 -16.79 3.93 6.59
N LEU A 569 -16.59 2.87 5.81
CA LEU A 569 -15.27 2.36 5.43
C LEU A 569 -15.28 2.00 3.94
N GLN A 570 -14.51 2.70 3.12
CA GLN A 570 -14.34 2.39 1.70
C GLN A 570 -12.88 2.04 1.38
N ILE A 571 -12.65 0.97 0.63
CA ILE A 571 -11.35 0.65 0.04
C ILE A 571 -11.51 0.65 -1.48
N CYS A 572 -10.69 1.43 -2.19
CA CYS A 572 -10.87 1.68 -3.62
C CYS A 572 -9.57 1.64 -4.45
N ARG A 573 -9.64 1.10 -5.68
CA ARG A 573 -8.50 1.00 -6.61
C ARG A 573 -7.30 0.31 -5.96
N VAL A 574 -7.47 -0.98 -5.64
CA VAL A 574 -6.45 -1.83 -4.99
C VAL A 574 -6.35 -3.18 -5.70
N GLU A 575 -5.14 -3.66 -6.00
CA GLU A 575 -5.00 -5.00 -6.59
C GLU A 575 -5.30 -6.08 -5.54
N ASP A 576 -4.48 -6.18 -4.48
CA ASP A 576 -4.56 -7.29 -3.53
C ASP A 576 -4.81 -6.84 -2.07
N ILE A 577 -5.91 -7.30 -1.46
CA ILE A 577 -6.22 -7.06 -0.04
C ILE A 577 -6.06 -8.35 0.77
N ILE A 578 -5.29 -8.28 1.86
CA ILE A 578 -4.99 -9.40 2.76
C ILE A 578 -5.44 -9.05 4.19
N VAL A 579 -6.40 -9.79 4.72
CA VAL A 579 -6.96 -9.59 6.08
C VAL A 579 -6.64 -10.79 6.97
N GLU A 580 -5.72 -10.58 7.91
CA GLU A 580 -5.41 -11.47 9.04
C GLU A 580 -5.92 -10.89 10.38
N GLY A 581 -6.21 -9.58 10.42
CA GLY A 581 -6.83 -8.85 11.54
C GLY A 581 -8.30 -8.51 11.31
N ILE A 582 -8.76 -7.36 11.83
CA ILE A 582 -10.17 -6.97 11.81
C ILE A 582 -10.41 -5.74 10.93
N VAL A 583 -11.46 -5.77 10.12
CA VAL A 583 -12.03 -4.61 9.41
C VAL A 583 -13.45 -4.39 9.91
N THR A 584 -13.79 -3.16 10.32
CA THR A 584 -15.08 -2.86 10.98
C THR A 584 -15.75 -1.60 10.45
N GLY A 585 -17.04 -1.67 10.13
CA GLY A 585 -17.83 -0.49 9.79
C GLY A 585 -19.31 -0.75 9.51
N SER A 586 -20.13 0.31 9.54
CA SER A 586 -21.58 0.26 9.23
C SER A 586 -21.87 0.03 7.75
N VAL A 587 -21.08 0.65 6.86
CA VAL A 587 -21.17 0.48 5.41
C VAL A 587 -19.74 0.28 4.90
N VAL A 588 -19.39 -0.98 4.70
CA VAL A 588 -18.06 -1.42 4.24
C VAL A 588 -18.12 -1.69 2.73
N HIS A 589 -17.33 -0.97 1.94
CA HIS A 589 -17.33 -1.11 0.48
C HIS A 589 -15.92 -1.32 -0.10
N PHE A 590 -15.78 -2.34 -0.93
CA PHE A 590 -14.55 -2.64 -1.68
C PHE A 590 -14.77 -2.34 -3.17
N HIS A 591 -14.45 -1.14 -3.64
CA HIS A 591 -14.63 -0.75 -5.05
C HIS A 591 -13.37 -0.95 -5.88
N TRP A 592 -13.51 -1.44 -7.13
CA TRP A 592 -12.37 -1.62 -8.04
C TRP A 592 -11.20 -2.36 -7.35
N VAL A 593 -11.54 -3.46 -6.67
CA VAL A 593 -10.59 -4.35 -6.02
C VAL A 593 -10.44 -5.63 -6.84
N ARG A 594 -9.21 -6.08 -7.10
CA ARG A 594 -8.99 -7.27 -7.93
C ARG A 594 -9.09 -8.57 -7.13
N THR A 595 -8.37 -8.69 -6.00
CA THR A 595 -8.43 -9.85 -5.11
C THR A 595 -8.64 -9.45 -3.65
N VAL A 596 -9.42 -10.28 -2.92
CA VAL A 596 -9.60 -10.16 -1.48
C VAL A 596 -9.35 -11.52 -0.84
N VAL A 597 -8.42 -11.58 0.10
CA VAL A 597 -8.02 -12.78 0.84
C VAL A 597 -8.21 -12.51 2.34
N VAL A 598 -9.12 -13.24 2.98
CA VAL A 598 -9.38 -13.15 4.42
C VAL A 598 -8.98 -14.48 5.06
N HIS A 599 -7.82 -14.48 5.74
CA HIS A 599 -7.27 -15.64 6.41
C HIS A 599 -8.09 -16.05 7.64
N SER A 600 -7.82 -17.22 8.22
CA SER A 600 -8.62 -17.81 9.32
C SER A 600 -8.69 -16.99 10.61
N SER A 601 -7.74 -16.09 10.86
CA SER A 601 -7.81 -15.10 11.97
C SER A 601 -8.51 -13.80 11.59
N GLY A 602 -8.74 -13.58 10.29
CA GLY A 602 -9.32 -12.37 9.74
C GLY A 602 -10.83 -12.29 9.89
N ALA A 603 -11.33 -11.08 10.13
CA ALA A 603 -12.76 -10.80 10.20
C ALA A 603 -13.11 -9.46 9.55
N ILE A 604 -14.15 -9.46 8.71
CA ILE A 604 -14.80 -8.24 8.22
C ILE A 604 -16.18 -8.16 8.90
N ILE A 605 -16.42 -7.11 9.68
CA ILE A 605 -17.52 -7.02 10.65
C ILE A 605 -18.32 -5.73 10.45
N ALA A 606 -19.60 -5.89 10.13
CA ALA A 606 -20.64 -4.86 10.18
C ALA A 606 -21.75 -5.22 11.19
N SER A 607 -21.57 -6.25 12.01
CA SER A 607 -22.56 -6.70 13.00
C SER A 607 -22.84 -5.62 14.05
N GLY A 608 -24.12 -5.35 14.33
CA GLY A 608 -24.56 -4.32 15.29
C GLY A 608 -24.26 -2.87 14.88
N LEU A 609 -23.86 -2.62 13.63
CA LEU A 609 -23.51 -1.28 13.14
C LEU A 609 -24.52 -0.70 12.13
N GLY A 610 -25.71 -1.33 12.02
CA GLY A 610 -26.83 -0.85 11.23
C GLY A 610 -27.72 0.16 11.96
N CYS A 611 -29.01 0.18 11.64
CA CYS A 611 -29.96 1.14 12.19
C CYS A 611 -30.49 0.71 13.57
N ILE A 612 -30.64 1.65 14.51
CA ILE A 612 -31.30 1.42 15.81
C ILE A 612 -32.83 1.47 15.64
N GLY A 613 -33.31 2.45 14.87
CA GLY A 613 -34.62 2.45 14.26
C GLY A 613 -34.62 1.73 12.91
N GLY A 614 -35.31 2.32 11.91
CA GLY A 614 -35.32 1.84 10.53
C GLY A 614 -36.72 1.49 9.98
N VAL A 615 -36.78 1.16 8.69
CA VAL A 615 -38.01 0.80 7.95
C VAL A 615 -38.73 -0.40 8.59
N GLY A 616 -37.98 -1.44 8.96
CA GLY A 616 -38.49 -2.65 9.60
C GLY A 616 -38.27 -2.68 11.11
N LYS A 617 -38.25 -1.52 11.78
CA LYS A 617 -38.07 -1.47 13.24
C LYS A 617 -39.16 -2.25 13.98
N GLY A 618 -38.77 -2.91 15.08
CA GLY A 618 -39.72 -3.55 15.99
C GLY A 618 -40.71 -2.54 16.59
N ARG A 619 -41.96 -2.96 16.83
CA ARG A 619 -42.88 -2.13 17.64
C ARG A 619 -42.44 -2.19 19.10
N MET A 620 -42.65 -1.11 19.85
CA MET A 620 -42.31 -1.01 21.27
C MET A 620 -43.45 -0.35 22.05
N THR A 621 -43.61 -0.72 23.33
CA THR A 621 -44.58 -0.12 24.26
C THR A 621 -43.89 0.78 25.29
N GLU A 622 -44.66 1.64 25.96
CA GLU A 622 -44.20 2.53 27.05
C GLU A 622 -43.58 1.77 28.23
N ILE A 623 -43.95 0.49 28.43
CA ILE A 623 -43.39 -0.41 29.45
C ILE A 623 -41.99 -0.94 29.04
N GLY A 624 -41.57 -0.67 27.80
CA GLY A 624 -40.26 -1.05 27.28
C GLY A 624 -40.18 -2.46 26.67
N LEU A 625 -41.31 -3.16 26.51
CA LEU A 625 -41.34 -4.39 25.72
C LEU A 625 -41.29 -4.06 24.23
N GLY A 626 -40.43 -4.74 23.48
CA GLY A 626 -40.26 -4.58 22.03
C GLY A 626 -40.29 -5.91 21.26
N GLY A 627 -40.84 -5.87 20.05
CA GLY A 627 -40.60 -6.90 19.03
C GLY A 627 -39.18 -6.81 18.47
N GLY A 628 -38.71 -7.86 17.81
CA GLY A 628 -37.45 -7.83 17.07
C GLY A 628 -37.53 -6.94 15.84
N GLY A 629 -36.40 -6.38 15.41
CA GLY A 629 -36.30 -5.76 14.08
C GLY A 629 -36.50 -6.80 12.97
N GLY A 630 -37.05 -6.40 11.83
CA GLY A 630 -37.15 -7.20 10.62
C GLY A 630 -36.29 -6.60 9.51
N HIS A 631 -35.65 -7.47 8.72
CA HIS A 631 -34.93 -7.20 7.47
C HIS A 631 -34.53 -8.58 6.93
N GLY A 632 -34.66 -8.83 5.63
CA GLY A 632 -34.55 -10.19 5.06
C GLY A 632 -35.75 -11.08 5.45
N GLY A 633 -35.78 -11.53 6.70
CA GLY A 633 -36.92 -12.16 7.37
C GLY A 633 -37.66 -11.21 8.33
N ARG A 634 -38.89 -11.57 8.72
CA ARG A 634 -39.66 -10.81 9.73
C ARG A 634 -39.03 -10.94 11.12
N GLY A 635 -39.05 -9.85 11.90
CA GLY A 635 -38.73 -9.88 13.32
C GLY A 635 -39.77 -10.68 14.13
N GLY A 636 -39.32 -11.32 15.21
CA GLY A 636 -40.17 -12.07 16.12
C GLY A 636 -41.00 -11.16 17.01
N ASP A 637 -42.23 -11.57 17.31
CA ASP A 637 -43.13 -10.82 18.20
C ASP A 637 -42.64 -10.89 19.66
N GLY A 638 -42.66 -9.76 20.36
CA GLY A 638 -42.45 -9.69 21.81
C GLY A 638 -43.70 -10.13 22.57
N TYR A 639 -43.55 -10.66 23.78
CA TYR A 639 -44.68 -11.08 24.63
C TYR A 639 -44.48 -10.75 26.11
N TYR A 640 -45.51 -10.18 26.75
CA TYR A 640 -45.55 -9.97 28.19
C TYR A 640 -46.98 -10.08 28.72
N ASN A 641 -47.17 -10.85 29.79
CA ASN A 641 -48.41 -10.91 30.59
C ASN A 641 -49.73 -11.02 29.78
N GLY A 642 -49.72 -11.76 28.66
CA GLY A 642 -50.90 -12.00 27.82
C GLY A 642 -51.02 -11.12 26.57
N SER A 643 -50.21 -10.08 26.40
CA SER A 643 -50.16 -9.28 25.17
C SER A 643 -48.95 -9.63 24.30
N PHE A 644 -49.14 -9.59 22.99
CA PHE A 644 -48.09 -9.65 21.97
C PHE A 644 -47.83 -8.24 21.41
N ILE A 645 -46.58 -8.01 20.99
CA ILE A 645 -46.16 -6.81 20.23
C ILE A 645 -45.52 -7.29 18.94
N ASP A 646 -45.99 -6.78 17.80
CA ASP A 646 -45.52 -7.23 16.49
C ASP A 646 -44.01 -6.98 16.30
N GLY A 647 -43.30 -8.02 15.85
CA GLY A 647 -41.97 -7.86 15.28
C GLY A 647 -42.01 -7.19 13.91
N GLY A 648 -40.92 -6.50 13.57
CA GLY A 648 -40.82 -5.68 12.36
C GLY A 648 -40.93 -6.47 11.06
N SER A 649 -41.45 -5.84 10.01
CA SER A 649 -41.61 -6.45 8.68
C SER A 649 -40.27 -6.64 7.97
N ALA A 650 -40.16 -7.67 7.12
CA ALA A 650 -39.10 -7.76 6.13
C ALA A 650 -39.28 -6.67 5.05
N TYR A 651 -38.16 -6.14 4.54
CA TYR A 651 -38.10 -5.16 3.44
C TYR A 651 -36.84 -5.37 2.59
N GLY A 652 -36.67 -4.54 1.55
CA GLY A 652 -35.55 -4.57 0.62
C GLY A 652 -35.65 -5.67 -0.45
N ASP A 653 -34.83 -5.57 -1.50
CA ASP A 653 -34.80 -6.56 -2.58
C ASP A 653 -34.07 -7.85 -2.13
N ALA A 654 -34.52 -9.00 -2.60
CA ALA A 654 -33.82 -10.27 -2.43
C ALA A 654 -32.75 -10.51 -3.52
N ASP A 655 -32.93 -9.99 -4.73
CA ASP A 655 -32.04 -10.23 -5.88
C ASP A 655 -31.02 -9.10 -6.13
N LEU A 656 -31.14 -7.97 -5.42
CA LEU A 656 -30.10 -6.92 -5.36
C LEU A 656 -30.13 -6.16 -4.00
N PRO A 657 -29.91 -6.84 -2.86
CA PRO A 657 -29.97 -6.23 -1.54
C PRO A 657 -28.86 -5.20 -1.34
N CYS A 658 -29.19 -4.06 -0.75
CA CYS A 658 -28.25 -2.98 -0.43
C CYS A 658 -28.64 -2.18 0.83
N GLU A 659 -29.63 -2.65 1.58
CA GLU A 659 -30.24 -1.95 2.70
C GLU A 659 -29.57 -2.31 4.03
N LEU A 660 -29.58 -1.37 4.99
CA LEU A 660 -29.15 -1.63 6.37
C LEU A 660 -30.20 -2.46 7.10
N GLY A 661 -29.78 -3.28 8.07
CA GLY A 661 -30.71 -3.94 9.00
C GLY A 661 -31.33 -2.93 9.98
N SER A 662 -32.61 -3.13 10.30
CA SER A 662 -33.37 -2.34 11.29
C SER A 662 -33.25 -2.90 12.71
N GLY A 663 -33.32 -2.03 13.71
CA GLY A 663 -33.24 -2.37 15.12
C GLY A 663 -34.59 -2.62 15.80
N SER A 664 -34.57 -2.72 17.14
CA SER A 664 -35.71 -3.22 17.93
C SER A 664 -36.72 -2.15 18.38
N GLY A 665 -36.62 -0.89 17.94
CA GLY A 665 -37.62 0.12 18.27
C GLY A 665 -37.22 1.58 18.11
N ASN A 666 -37.24 2.31 19.23
CA ASN A 666 -37.12 3.77 19.27
C ASN A 666 -35.80 4.22 19.90
N ASP A 667 -35.01 4.99 19.15
CA ASP A 667 -33.65 5.44 19.48
C ASP A 667 -33.56 6.21 20.81
N SER A 668 -34.66 6.83 21.24
CA SER A 668 -34.71 7.62 22.48
C SER A 668 -34.79 6.79 23.78
N LEU A 669 -34.73 5.46 23.72
CA LEU A 669 -34.86 4.56 24.88
C LEU A 669 -33.60 3.74 25.13
N ALA A 670 -33.08 3.81 26.36
CA ALA A 670 -31.88 3.12 26.80
C ALA A 670 -32.07 1.59 26.79
N GLY A 671 -31.62 0.94 25.71
CA GLY A 671 -31.70 -0.50 25.50
C GLY A 671 -32.22 -0.94 24.13
N ALA A 672 -32.55 -0.02 23.21
CA ALA A 672 -32.78 -0.38 21.80
C ALA A 672 -31.51 -0.98 21.18
N THR A 673 -31.65 -2.07 20.42
CA THR A 673 -30.55 -2.78 19.75
C THR A 673 -30.48 -2.43 18.27
N ALA A 674 -29.27 -2.20 17.73
CA ALA A 674 -29.03 -1.93 16.31
C ALA A 674 -29.15 -3.18 15.41
N GLY A 675 -29.56 -2.99 14.16
CA GLY A 675 -29.44 -4.01 13.12
C GLY A 675 -28.00 -4.22 12.64
N GLY A 676 -27.80 -5.17 11.72
CA GLY A 676 -26.54 -5.34 11.02
C GLY A 676 -26.33 -4.30 9.91
N GLY A 677 -25.07 -3.95 9.64
CA GLY A 677 -24.69 -3.03 8.57
C GLY A 677 -24.69 -3.65 7.16
N ILE A 678 -24.05 -2.96 6.23
CA ILE A 678 -23.88 -3.36 4.82
C ILE A 678 -22.41 -3.73 4.57
N ILE A 679 -22.17 -4.83 3.85
CA ILE A 679 -20.87 -5.14 3.25
C ILE A 679 -21.04 -5.40 1.75
N ILE A 680 -20.42 -4.56 0.91
CA ILE A 680 -20.44 -4.68 -0.55
C ILE A 680 -19.02 -4.94 -1.05
N MET A 681 -18.85 -5.97 -1.90
CA MET A 681 -17.59 -6.22 -2.60
C MET A 681 -17.81 -6.08 -4.11
N GLY A 682 -17.12 -5.11 -4.73
CA GLY A 682 -17.21 -4.75 -6.14
C GLY A 682 -18.33 -3.76 -6.45
N SER A 683 -18.59 -3.56 -7.75
CA SER A 683 -19.77 -2.87 -8.28
C SER A 683 -20.28 -3.58 -9.55
N ILE A 684 -21.37 -3.07 -10.13
CA ILE A 684 -21.91 -3.58 -11.39
C ILE A 684 -20.90 -3.42 -12.54
N GLU A 685 -20.12 -2.34 -12.56
CA GLU A 685 -19.04 -2.13 -13.54
C GLU A 685 -17.74 -2.88 -13.18
N HIS A 686 -17.40 -2.96 -11.89
CA HIS A 686 -16.11 -3.48 -11.42
C HIS A 686 -16.28 -4.62 -10.39
N SER A 687 -16.53 -5.83 -10.88
CA SER A 687 -16.56 -7.06 -10.06
C SER A 687 -15.16 -7.54 -9.65
N LEU A 688 -15.02 -8.10 -8.45
CA LEU A 688 -13.78 -8.75 -7.99
C LEU A 688 -13.44 -9.97 -8.87
N SER A 689 -12.15 -10.17 -9.14
CA SER A 689 -11.66 -11.35 -9.87
C SER A 689 -11.73 -12.63 -9.01
N SER A 690 -11.36 -12.53 -7.73
CA SER A 690 -11.46 -13.64 -6.78
C SER A 690 -11.62 -13.18 -5.34
N LEU A 691 -12.56 -13.78 -4.62
CA LEU A 691 -12.72 -13.68 -3.17
C LEU A 691 -12.35 -15.02 -2.52
N SER A 692 -11.36 -15.02 -1.63
CA SER A 692 -10.96 -16.18 -0.82
C SER A 692 -11.18 -15.89 0.66
N LEU A 693 -12.04 -16.66 1.31
CA LEU A 693 -12.41 -16.49 2.72
C LEU A 693 -12.16 -17.80 3.47
N ASP A 694 -11.14 -17.81 4.33
CA ASP A 694 -10.91 -18.82 5.37
C ASP A 694 -11.39 -18.32 6.75
N GLY A 695 -11.43 -17.00 6.95
CA GLY A 695 -11.92 -16.32 8.15
C GLY A 695 -13.44 -16.08 8.17
N SER A 696 -13.86 -14.92 8.69
CA SER A 696 -15.30 -14.60 8.78
C SER A 696 -15.73 -13.26 8.20
N LEU A 697 -16.98 -13.23 7.72
CA LEU A 697 -17.65 -12.09 7.12
C LEU A 697 -19.03 -11.95 7.79
N ARG A 698 -19.24 -10.90 8.58
CA ARG A 698 -20.39 -10.81 9.50
C ARG A 698 -21.11 -9.48 9.42
N ALA A 699 -22.43 -9.52 9.25
CA ALA A 699 -23.33 -8.38 9.35
C ALA A 699 -24.60 -8.79 10.14
N ASP A 700 -24.40 -9.25 11.37
CA ASP A 700 -25.46 -9.73 12.26
C ASP A 700 -26.16 -8.59 13.00
N GLY A 701 -27.40 -8.80 13.45
CA GLY A 701 -28.09 -7.87 14.34
C GLY A 701 -27.57 -7.91 15.78
N GLU A 702 -27.60 -6.79 16.48
CA GLU A 702 -27.16 -6.69 17.87
C GLU A 702 -28.05 -7.54 18.80
N THR A 703 -27.40 -8.26 19.73
CA THR A 703 -28.05 -9.09 20.74
C THR A 703 -28.19 -8.33 22.06
N PHE A 704 -29.40 -8.25 22.60
CA PHE A 704 -29.61 -7.58 23.88
C PHE A 704 -28.89 -8.31 25.02
N GLY A 705 -28.07 -7.54 25.75
CA GLY A 705 -27.44 -7.95 27.00
C GLY A 705 -26.01 -8.51 26.91
N GLU A 706 -25.32 -8.37 25.76
CA GLU A 706 -23.87 -8.61 25.69
C GLU A 706 -23.04 -7.39 26.15
N ASP A 707 -23.51 -6.17 25.84
CA ASP A 707 -22.77 -4.90 26.02
C ASP A 707 -22.67 -4.39 27.49
N GLY A 708 -22.70 -5.29 28.48
CA GLY A 708 -22.53 -4.97 29.91
C GLY A 708 -23.65 -4.14 30.59
N ARG A 709 -24.54 -3.51 29.81
CA ARG A 709 -25.67 -2.64 30.25
C ARG A 709 -26.69 -3.42 31.09
N THR A 710 -26.37 -3.57 32.37
CA THR A 710 -27.16 -4.30 33.37
C THR A 710 -28.14 -3.34 34.07
N MET A 711 -29.24 -3.88 34.59
CA MET A 711 -30.32 -3.16 35.31
C MET A 711 -31.21 -2.23 34.47
N SER A 712 -32.16 -2.82 33.76
CA SER A 712 -33.50 -2.24 33.58
C SER A 712 -34.56 -3.35 33.49
N SER A 713 -35.82 -3.06 33.85
CA SER A 713 -36.96 -3.98 33.69
C SER A 713 -37.56 -3.93 32.28
N ILE A 714 -36.78 -3.46 31.32
CA ILE A 714 -37.16 -3.19 29.93
C ILE A 714 -36.98 -4.51 29.14
N GLY A 715 -37.80 -4.70 28.11
CA GLY A 715 -37.86 -5.94 27.33
C GLY A 715 -37.68 -5.73 25.82
N PRO A 716 -36.60 -5.09 25.35
CA PRO A 716 -36.41 -4.83 23.92
C PRO A 716 -36.23 -6.14 23.15
N GLY A 717 -36.53 -6.10 21.85
CA GLY A 717 -36.19 -7.17 20.93
C GLY A 717 -34.69 -7.18 20.59
N GLY A 718 -34.30 -8.06 19.67
CA GLY A 718 -32.98 -8.03 19.03
C GLY A 718 -33.03 -7.31 17.67
N GLY A 719 -31.87 -6.84 17.20
CA GLY A 719 -31.73 -6.22 15.88
C GLY A 719 -31.82 -7.24 14.75
N SER A 720 -32.25 -6.84 13.57
CA SER A 720 -32.23 -7.71 12.38
C SER A 720 -30.82 -7.83 11.77
N GLY A 721 -30.54 -8.93 11.08
CA GLY A 721 -29.33 -9.07 10.28
C GLY A 721 -29.29 -8.06 9.12
N GLY A 722 -28.09 -7.65 8.73
CA GLY A 722 -27.83 -6.68 7.66
C GLY A 722 -27.74 -7.30 6.26
N THR A 723 -26.89 -6.72 5.41
CA THR A 723 -26.75 -7.06 3.99
C THR A 723 -25.32 -7.40 3.61
N ILE A 724 -25.15 -8.47 2.83
CA ILE A 724 -23.89 -8.83 2.15
C ILE A 724 -24.15 -8.97 0.64
N LEU A 725 -23.52 -8.13 -0.17
CA LEU A 725 -23.65 -8.12 -1.64
C LEU A 725 -22.28 -8.31 -2.28
N LEU A 726 -22.12 -9.35 -3.09
CA LEU A 726 -20.82 -9.77 -3.63
C LEU A 726 -20.83 -9.80 -5.17
N PHE A 727 -20.25 -8.79 -5.81
CA PHE A 727 -19.96 -8.77 -7.24
C PHE A 727 -18.63 -9.48 -7.50
N VAL A 728 -18.68 -10.78 -7.80
CA VAL A 728 -17.51 -11.66 -7.87
C VAL A 728 -17.52 -12.54 -9.12
N ARG A 729 -16.33 -12.75 -9.72
CA ARG A 729 -16.12 -13.73 -10.79
C ARG A 729 -15.80 -15.14 -10.24
N SER A 730 -15.14 -15.22 -9.10
CA SER A 730 -14.83 -16.50 -8.44
C SER A 730 -14.82 -16.40 -6.90
N LEU A 731 -15.19 -17.50 -6.24
CA LEU A 731 -15.36 -17.58 -4.79
C LEU A 731 -14.74 -18.86 -4.21
N ALA A 732 -13.88 -18.73 -3.20
CA ALA A 732 -13.40 -19.84 -2.39
C ALA A 732 -13.78 -19.63 -0.91
N LEU A 733 -14.58 -20.54 -0.36
CA LEU A 733 -14.95 -20.56 1.06
C LEU A 733 -14.28 -21.77 1.73
N GLY A 734 -13.27 -21.52 2.57
CA GLY A 734 -12.50 -22.53 3.28
C GLY A 734 -13.32 -23.30 4.32
N GLY A 735 -12.84 -24.47 4.75
CA GLY A 735 -13.59 -25.34 5.68
C GLY A 735 -13.84 -24.74 7.07
N GLY A 736 -13.07 -23.71 7.47
CA GLY A 736 -13.28 -22.95 8.71
C GLY A 736 -14.10 -21.68 8.52
N SER A 737 -14.51 -21.33 7.30
CA SER A 737 -15.03 -20.01 6.98
C SER A 737 -16.50 -19.82 7.37
N PHE A 738 -16.86 -18.59 7.73
CA PHE A 738 -18.18 -18.25 8.25
C PHE A 738 -18.70 -16.93 7.66
N ILE A 739 -19.74 -17.00 6.82
CA ILE A 739 -20.51 -15.83 6.37
C ILE A 739 -21.81 -15.76 7.16
N SER A 740 -22.15 -14.61 7.75
CA SER A 740 -23.34 -14.48 8.60
C SER A 740 -24.05 -13.14 8.48
N THR A 741 -25.39 -13.20 8.40
CA THR A 741 -26.32 -12.08 8.58
C THR A 741 -27.43 -12.51 9.54
N GLY A 742 -27.06 -13.02 10.71
CA GLY A 742 -28.01 -13.55 11.69
C GLY A 742 -28.84 -12.45 12.36
N GLY A 743 -30.06 -12.78 12.78
CA GLY A 743 -30.84 -11.91 13.67
C GLY A 743 -30.33 -11.95 15.11
N GLY A 744 -30.30 -10.80 15.77
CA GLY A 744 -29.90 -10.67 17.17
C GLY A 744 -30.93 -11.25 18.14
N HIS A 745 -30.47 -11.68 19.32
CA HIS A 745 -31.34 -12.26 20.33
C HIS A 745 -32.09 -11.20 21.15
N GLY A 746 -33.37 -11.46 21.39
CA GLY A 746 -34.21 -10.61 22.23
C GLY A 746 -33.82 -10.66 23.73
N SER A 747 -34.39 -9.72 24.48
CA SER A 747 -34.20 -9.64 25.93
C SER A 747 -34.90 -10.78 26.70
N LYS A 748 -34.33 -11.15 27.85
CA LYS A 748 -34.88 -12.21 28.73
C LYS A 748 -36.29 -11.89 29.27
N SER A 749 -36.71 -10.63 29.20
CA SER A 749 -37.99 -10.10 29.67
C SER A 749 -39.17 -10.35 28.71
N GLY A 750 -38.99 -11.17 27.66
CA GLY A 750 -40.02 -11.47 26.66
C GLY A 750 -39.81 -10.79 25.30
N GLY A 751 -38.64 -10.21 25.05
CA GLY A 751 -38.32 -9.54 23.79
C GLY A 751 -38.22 -10.50 22.61
N GLY A 752 -38.76 -10.10 21.47
CA GLY A 752 -38.69 -10.86 20.22
C GLY A 752 -37.28 -10.88 19.62
N GLY A 753 -36.90 -11.97 18.97
CA GLY A 753 -35.61 -12.04 18.24
C GLY A 753 -35.68 -11.34 16.89
N GLY A 754 -34.57 -10.79 16.40
CA GLY A 754 -34.54 -10.10 15.10
C GLY A 754 -34.66 -11.07 13.92
N GLY A 755 -35.12 -10.57 12.77
CA GLY A 755 -35.12 -11.31 11.50
C GLY A 755 -33.70 -11.52 10.96
N GLY A 756 -33.47 -12.63 10.25
CA GLY A 756 -32.21 -12.87 9.55
C GLY A 756 -32.11 -12.06 8.26
N GLY A 757 -30.94 -11.49 7.97
CA GLY A 757 -30.69 -10.53 6.87
C GLY A 757 -30.58 -11.12 5.46
N ARG A 758 -29.83 -10.45 4.58
CA ARG A 758 -29.76 -10.77 3.15
C ARG A 758 -28.33 -11.02 2.66
N ILE A 759 -28.15 -12.05 1.84
CA ILE A 759 -26.88 -12.37 1.17
C ILE A 759 -27.15 -12.61 -0.32
N HIS A 760 -26.48 -11.88 -1.21
CA HIS A 760 -26.59 -12.05 -2.66
C HIS A 760 -25.23 -12.22 -3.35
N PHE A 761 -25.13 -13.24 -4.21
CA PHE A 761 -23.95 -13.49 -5.06
C PHE A 761 -24.20 -13.06 -6.51
N HIS A 762 -23.64 -11.91 -6.89
CA HIS A 762 -23.77 -11.33 -8.23
C HIS A 762 -22.61 -11.74 -9.14
N TRP A 763 -22.74 -12.90 -9.79
CA TRP A 763 -21.67 -13.46 -10.63
C TRP A 763 -21.37 -12.62 -11.88
N SER A 764 -20.09 -12.36 -12.16
CA SER A 764 -19.62 -11.92 -13.47
C SER A 764 -19.08 -13.10 -14.30
N ASP A 765 -19.19 -13.00 -15.63
CA ASP A 765 -18.64 -13.95 -16.61
C ASP A 765 -18.86 -15.45 -16.33
N ILE A 766 -20.09 -15.87 -16.00
CA ILE A 766 -20.43 -17.28 -15.78
C ILE A 766 -20.08 -18.09 -17.06
N PRO A 767 -19.12 -19.03 -17.02
CA PRO A 767 -18.74 -19.81 -18.17
C PRO A 767 -19.79 -20.87 -18.50
N VAL A 768 -19.84 -21.34 -19.76
CA VAL A 768 -20.85 -22.31 -20.23
C VAL A 768 -20.25 -23.33 -21.21
N GLY A 769 -20.87 -24.52 -21.28
CA GLY A 769 -20.43 -25.61 -22.15
C GLY A 769 -19.04 -26.13 -21.79
N ASP A 770 -18.23 -26.48 -22.79
CA ASP A 770 -16.89 -27.07 -22.62
C ASP A 770 -15.91 -26.20 -21.81
N ALA A 771 -16.14 -24.88 -21.78
CA ALA A 771 -15.39 -23.89 -21.02
C ALA A 771 -15.84 -23.75 -19.56
N TYR A 772 -16.90 -24.46 -19.13
CA TYR A 772 -17.39 -24.40 -17.75
C TYR A 772 -16.35 -24.86 -16.74
N LEU A 773 -16.16 -24.03 -15.72
CA LEU A 773 -15.41 -24.29 -14.51
C LEU A 773 -16.28 -23.84 -13.32
N PRO A 774 -16.23 -24.52 -12.16
CA PRO A 774 -17.02 -24.14 -11.00
C PRO A 774 -16.58 -22.77 -10.48
N ILE A 775 -17.49 -21.79 -10.54
CA ILE A 775 -17.23 -20.41 -10.11
C ILE A 775 -17.14 -20.26 -8.58
N ALA A 776 -17.63 -21.24 -7.83
CA ALA A 776 -17.54 -21.28 -6.36
C ALA A 776 -17.04 -22.64 -5.84
N SER A 777 -16.21 -22.60 -4.81
CA SER A 777 -15.84 -23.76 -3.98
C SER A 777 -16.30 -23.52 -2.55
N VAL A 778 -17.48 -24.03 -2.19
CA VAL A 778 -18.08 -23.85 -0.86
C VAL A 778 -17.76 -25.01 0.06
N LYS A 779 -16.89 -24.80 1.06
CA LYS A 779 -16.59 -25.76 2.13
C LYS A 779 -16.93 -25.23 3.54
N GLY A 780 -17.01 -23.92 3.69
CA GLY A 780 -17.45 -23.26 4.93
C GLY A 780 -18.96 -23.17 5.07
N SER A 781 -19.42 -22.31 5.98
CA SER A 781 -20.83 -22.16 6.34
C SER A 781 -21.37 -20.75 6.09
N ILE A 782 -22.65 -20.68 5.72
CA ILE A 782 -23.40 -19.45 5.46
C ILE A 782 -24.63 -19.47 6.38
N TYR A 783 -24.85 -18.39 7.15
CA TYR A 783 -25.92 -18.30 8.14
C TYR A 783 -26.79 -17.05 7.96
N THR A 784 -28.08 -17.25 7.74
CA THR A 784 -29.10 -16.18 7.68
C THR A 784 -30.24 -16.45 8.67
N GLY A 785 -29.97 -17.15 9.77
CA GLY A 785 -30.99 -17.55 10.72
C GLY A 785 -31.62 -16.39 11.49
N GLY A 786 -32.92 -16.49 11.76
CA GLY A 786 -33.61 -15.56 12.65
C GLY A 786 -33.14 -15.70 14.10
N GLY A 787 -33.03 -14.57 14.81
CA GLY A 787 -32.61 -14.51 16.19
C GLY A 787 -33.62 -15.16 17.12
N VAL A 788 -33.12 -15.82 18.17
CA VAL A 788 -34.00 -16.47 19.17
C VAL A 788 -34.55 -15.42 20.15
N GLY A 789 -35.88 -15.27 20.21
CA GLY A 789 -36.56 -14.51 21.26
C GLY A 789 -36.40 -15.19 22.62
N ARG A 790 -36.23 -14.40 23.69
CA ARG A 790 -35.95 -14.93 25.04
C ARG A 790 -37.16 -14.70 25.95
N GLY A 791 -37.27 -15.50 27.01
CA GLY A 791 -38.47 -15.52 27.87
C GLY A 791 -39.62 -16.23 27.15
N GLN A 792 -40.68 -15.49 26.80
CA GLN A 792 -41.81 -15.99 25.97
C GLN A 792 -41.93 -15.24 24.63
N GLY A 793 -40.96 -14.38 24.27
CA GLY A 793 -40.89 -13.76 22.95
C GLY A 793 -40.60 -14.77 21.83
N ARG A 794 -41.11 -14.51 20.62
CA ARG A 794 -40.89 -15.38 19.45
C ARG A 794 -39.51 -15.16 18.83
N ALA A 795 -38.98 -16.20 18.19
CA ALA A 795 -37.85 -16.06 17.29
C ALA A 795 -38.24 -15.28 16.02
N GLY A 796 -37.26 -14.62 15.40
CA GLY A 796 -37.42 -14.05 14.06
C GLY A 796 -37.46 -15.13 12.98
N GLU A 797 -37.90 -14.75 11.79
CA GLU A 797 -37.85 -15.59 10.59
C GLU A 797 -36.45 -15.56 9.97
N ASN A 798 -36.13 -16.59 9.18
CA ASN A 798 -34.86 -16.68 8.46
C ASN A 798 -34.83 -15.71 7.28
N GLY A 799 -33.62 -15.24 6.98
CA GLY A 799 -33.30 -14.38 5.85
C GLY A 799 -33.00 -15.12 4.54
N THR A 800 -32.73 -14.34 3.50
CA THR A 800 -32.60 -14.82 2.12
C THR A 800 -31.14 -14.95 1.67
N VAL A 801 -30.81 -16.09 1.06
CA VAL A 801 -29.55 -16.30 0.31
C VAL A 801 -29.89 -16.48 -1.17
N THR A 802 -29.49 -15.54 -2.01
CA THR A 802 -29.81 -15.51 -3.45
C THR A 802 -28.55 -15.42 -4.29
N GLY A 803 -28.69 -15.63 -5.61
CA GLY A 803 -27.58 -15.54 -6.55
C GLY A 803 -28.10 -15.32 -7.96
N LYS A 804 -27.30 -14.62 -8.77
CA LYS A 804 -27.64 -14.19 -10.13
C LYS A 804 -28.22 -15.32 -10.98
N THR A 805 -29.17 -14.99 -11.86
CA THR A 805 -29.91 -15.95 -12.69
C THR A 805 -28.99 -16.79 -13.58
N CYS A 806 -28.91 -18.09 -13.30
CA CYS A 806 -28.00 -18.98 -14.01
C CYS A 806 -28.36 -19.18 -15.49
N PRO A 807 -27.37 -19.38 -16.38
CA PRO A 807 -27.61 -19.74 -17.76
C PRO A 807 -28.13 -21.17 -17.91
N LYS A 808 -28.50 -21.53 -19.14
CA LYS A 808 -29.04 -22.86 -19.51
C LYS A 808 -28.05 -23.95 -19.13
N GLY A 809 -28.55 -25.08 -18.60
CA GLY A 809 -27.74 -26.20 -18.10
C GLY A 809 -27.33 -26.09 -16.62
N LEU A 810 -27.34 -24.88 -16.03
CA LEU A 810 -26.88 -24.62 -14.66
C LEU A 810 -28.03 -24.23 -13.70
N TYR A 811 -27.87 -24.44 -12.39
CA TYR A 811 -28.87 -24.09 -11.36
C TYR A 811 -28.25 -23.81 -9.97
N GLY A 812 -29.07 -23.37 -9.03
CA GLY A 812 -28.67 -23.04 -7.65
C GLY A 812 -27.97 -21.69 -7.54
N THR A 813 -27.69 -21.27 -6.30
CA THR A 813 -27.02 -19.99 -5.99
C THR A 813 -25.64 -19.85 -6.64
N PHE A 814 -24.94 -20.97 -6.83
CA PHE A 814 -23.56 -21.03 -7.34
C PHE A 814 -23.46 -21.48 -8.81
N CYS A 815 -24.59 -21.60 -9.52
CA CYS A 815 -24.67 -22.10 -10.90
C CYS A 815 -23.92 -23.43 -11.12
N GLU A 816 -24.34 -24.45 -10.37
CA GLU A 816 -23.91 -25.84 -10.49
C GLU A 816 -24.56 -26.54 -11.70
N GLU A 817 -23.94 -27.60 -12.23
CA GLU A 817 -24.48 -28.38 -13.35
C GLU A 817 -25.77 -29.12 -12.96
N CYS A 818 -26.82 -29.07 -13.79
CA CYS A 818 -28.04 -29.86 -13.58
C CYS A 818 -27.72 -31.37 -13.43
N PRO A 819 -28.43 -32.12 -12.55
CA PRO A 819 -28.14 -33.53 -12.27
C PRO A 819 -28.13 -34.44 -13.51
N VAL A 820 -27.30 -35.50 -13.47
CA VAL A 820 -27.18 -36.48 -14.57
C VAL A 820 -28.54 -37.07 -14.93
N GLY A 821 -28.88 -37.03 -16.22
CA GLY A 821 -30.18 -37.47 -16.72
C GLY A 821 -31.29 -36.39 -16.67
N THR A 822 -30.93 -35.14 -16.38
CA THR A 822 -31.82 -33.97 -16.56
C THR A 822 -31.25 -32.97 -17.58
N PHE A 823 -32.10 -32.11 -18.13
CA PHE A 823 -31.72 -31.00 -19.02
C PHE A 823 -32.45 -29.69 -18.65
N LYS A 824 -31.86 -28.56 -19.03
CA LYS A 824 -32.41 -27.22 -18.73
C LYS A 824 -32.25 -26.27 -19.91
N ASN A 825 -33.37 -25.95 -20.55
CA ASN A 825 -33.45 -25.13 -21.77
C ASN A 825 -33.77 -23.64 -21.51
N VAL A 826 -34.07 -23.26 -20.26
CA VAL A 826 -34.35 -21.89 -19.79
C VAL A 826 -33.26 -21.36 -18.86
N SER A 827 -33.13 -20.03 -18.77
CA SER A 827 -32.33 -19.32 -17.76
C SER A 827 -33.12 -19.13 -16.46
N GLY A 828 -32.41 -19.00 -15.34
CA GLY A 828 -32.98 -18.89 -13.99
C GLY A 828 -32.26 -19.83 -13.02
N SER A 829 -32.41 -19.65 -11.72
CA SER A 829 -31.60 -20.38 -10.72
C SER A 829 -32.32 -21.57 -10.06
N ASP A 830 -33.65 -21.71 -10.20
CA ASP A 830 -34.37 -22.83 -9.56
C ASP A 830 -33.96 -24.20 -10.10
N ARG A 831 -33.90 -25.16 -9.17
CA ARG A 831 -33.71 -26.60 -9.47
C ARG A 831 -34.89 -27.19 -10.25
N ALA A 832 -36.09 -26.61 -10.11
CA ALA A 832 -37.30 -27.04 -10.82
C ALA A 832 -37.20 -26.90 -12.36
N PHE A 833 -36.24 -26.12 -12.86
CA PHE A 833 -35.95 -25.98 -14.29
C PHE A 833 -35.00 -27.05 -14.86
N CYS A 834 -34.42 -27.93 -14.01
CA CYS A 834 -33.75 -29.15 -14.48
C CYS A 834 -34.82 -30.24 -14.67
N HIS A 835 -35.23 -30.52 -15.91
CA HIS A 835 -36.28 -31.49 -16.25
C HIS A 835 -35.68 -32.85 -16.63
N ASP A 836 -36.32 -33.96 -16.26
CA ASP A 836 -35.84 -35.31 -16.58
C ASP A 836 -35.78 -35.56 -18.10
N CYS A 837 -34.70 -36.19 -18.56
CA CYS A 837 -34.49 -36.53 -19.95
C CYS A 837 -35.41 -37.68 -20.40
N PRO A 838 -36.03 -37.63 -21.61
CA PRO A 838 -37.04 -38.60 -22.01
C PRO A 838 -36.50 -40.04 -22.06
N SER A 839 -37.06 -40.93 -21.26
CA SER A 839 -36.58 -42.32 -21.12
C SER A 839 -36.69 -43.18 -22.39
N HIS A 840 -37.43 -42.72 -23.40
CA HIS A 840 -37.53 -43.38 -24.71
C HIS A 840 -36.40 -43.00 -25.68
N GLU A 841 -35.60 -41.97 -25.38
CA GLU A 841 -34.42 -41.58 -26.18
C GLU A 841 -33.16 -42.36 -25.76
N LEU A 842 -33.18 -43.02 -24.59
CA LEU A 842 -32.08 -43.80 -24.04
C LEU A 842 -32.18 -45.27 -24.49
N PRO A 843 -31.19 -45.83 -25.22
CA PRO A 843 -31.20 -47.25 -25.59
C PRO A 843 -31.03 -48.15 -24.36
N HIS A 844 -31.59 -49.37 -24.38
CA HIS A 844 -31.63 -50.31 -23.24
C HIS A 844 -30.27 -50.70 -22.63
N ARG A 845 -29.14 -50.41 -23.28
CA ARG A 845 -27.77 -50.63 -22.75
C ARG A 845 -26.96 -49.32 -22.62
N GLY A 846 -27.63 -48.17 -22.65
CA GLY A 846 -27.07 -46.84 -22.45
C GLY A 846 -27.23 -46.32 -21.02
N ILE A 847 -26.35 -45.41 -20.62
CA ILE A 847 -26.40 -44.62 -19.39
C ILE A 847 -26.08 -43.16 -19.72
N TYR A 848 -26.83 -42.22 -19.14
CA TYR A 848 -26.53 -40.79 -19.27
C TYR A 848 -25.15 -40.44 -18.70
N ILE A 849 -24.49 -39.43 -19.28
CA ILE A 849 -23.18 -38.95 -18.83
C ILE A 849 -23.25 -37.52 -18.31
N THR A 850 -22.32 -37.15 -17.42
CA THR A 850 -22.01 -35.75 -17.13
C THR A 850 -21.43 -35.09 -18.38
N VAL A 851 -21.78 -33.82 -18.61
CA VAL A 851 -21.21 -32.96 -19.64
C VAL A 851 -21.00 -31.57 -19.04
N ARG A 852 -19.84 -30.96 -19.33
CA ARG A 852 -19.44 -29.67 -18.74
C ARG A 852 -20.45 -28.58 -19.06
N GLY A 853 -20.84 -27.82 -18.03
CA GLY A 853 -21.85 -26.77 -18.12
C GLY A 853 -23.29 -27.28 -18.14
N GLY A 854 -23.51 -28.58 -17.96
CA GLY A 854 -24.83 -29.21 -17.92
C GLY A 854 -25.52 -29.36 -19.29
N VAL A 855 -26.60 -30.14 -19.31
CA VAL A 855 -27.32 -30.47 -20.56
C VAL A 855 -28.36 -29.39 -20.87
N THR A 856 -28.26 -28.75 -22.03
CA THR A 856 -29.12 -27.60 -22.40
C THR A 856 -30.33 -27.96 -23.28
N LYS A 857 -30.31 -29.14 -23.93
CA LYS A 857 -31.31 -29.62 -24.91
C LYS A 857 -31.38 -31.15 -24.91
N THR A 858 -32.49 -31.70 -25.37
CA THR A 858 -32.60 -33.11 -25.80
C THR A 858 -32.11 -33.29 -27.25
N PRO A 859 -31.71 -34.51 -27.66
CA PRO A 859 -31.55 -35.71 -26.84
C PRO A 859 -30.36 -35.59 -25.87
N CYS A 860 -30.53 -36.12 -24.67
CA CYS A 860 -29.52 -35.99 -23.62
C CYS A 860 -28.32 -36.94 -23.87
N PRO A 861 -27.08 -36.49 -23.60
CA PRO A 861 -25.88 -37.27 -23.90
C PRO A 861 -25.78 -38.54 -23.04
N TYR A 862 -25.51 -39.67 -23.70
CA TYR A 862 -25.34 -40.98 -23.08
C TYR A 862 -24.12 -41.71 -23.64
N LYS A 863 -23.69 -42.75 -22.94
CA LYS A 863 -22.74 -43.77 -23.43
C LYS A 863 -23.25 -45.17 -23.17
N CYS A 864 -22.75 -46.15 -23.89
CA CYS A 864 -23.05 -47.55 -23.59
C CYS A 864 -22.39 -48.00 -22.28
N ILE A 865 -23.00 -48.97 -21.59
CA ILE A 865 -22.52 -49.50 -20.29
C ILE A 865 -21.10 -50.13 -20.38
N SER A 866 -20.67 -50.52 -21.58
CA SER A 866 -19.33 -51.06 -21.86
C SER A 866 -18.93 -50.81 -23.31
N ASP A 867 -17.63 -50.64 -23.56
CA ASP A 867 -17.03 -50.40 -24.88
C ASP A 867 -17.20 -51.58 -25.87
N ARG A 868 -17.76 -52.70 -25.41
CA ARG A 868 -18.20 -53.85 -26.24
C ARG A 868 -19.47 -53.58 -27.05
N TYR A 869 -20.12 -52.44 -26.83
CA TYR A 869 -21.35 -52.04 -27.48
C TYR A 869 -21.15 -50.74 -28.26
N HIS A 870 -21.56 -50.71 -29.53
CA HIS A 870 -21.33 -49.55 -30.41
C HIS A 870 -22.46 -48.53 -30.33
N MET A 871 -22.06 -47.26 -30.30
CA MET A 871 -22.91 -46.07 -30.37
C MET A 871 -23.56 -45.98 -31.77
N PRO A 872 -24.84 -45.60 -31.93
CA PRO A 872 -25.75 -45.08 -30.91
C PRO A 872 -26.60 -46.13 -30.20
N HIS A 873 -26.94 -47.27 -30.83
CA HIS A 873 -27.96 -48.18 -30.27
C HIS A 873 -27.46 -49.14 -29.18
N CYS A 874 -26.17 -49.11 -28.86
CA CYS A 874 -25.51 -50.00 -27.89
C CYS A 874 -25.70 -51.50 -28.23
N TYR A 875 -25.59 -51.80 -29.53
CA TYR A 875 -25.55 -53.15 -30.08
C TYR A 875 -24.13 -53.73 -30.04
N THR A 876 -24.03 -55.05 -29.91
CA THR A 876 -22.79 -55.78 -30.18
C THR A 876 -22.52 -55.82 -31.69
N ALA A 877 -21.26 -56.03 -32.09
CA ALA A 877 -20.90 -56.15 -33.50
C ALA A 877 -21.67 -57.24 -34.28
N LEU A 878 -22.17 -58.29 -33.59
CA LEU A 878 -23.06 -59.30 -34.20
C LEU A 878 -24.48 -58.76 -34.41
N GLU A 879 -25.06 -58.09 -33.42
CA GLU A 879 -26.38 -57.44 -33.54
C GLU A 879 -26.35 -56.35 -34.61
N GLU A 880 -25.28 -55.57 -34.69
CA GLU A 880 -25.06 -54.53 -35.70
C GLU A 880 -24.93 -55.10 -37.13
N LEU A 881 -24.18 -56.20 -37.31
CA LEU A 881 -24.14 -56.94 -38.57
C LEU A 881 -25.53 -57.47 -38.96
N VAL A 882 -26.27 -58.03 -37.99
CA VAL A 882 -27.63 -58.54 -38.22
C VAL A 882 -28.60 -57.43 -38.63
N TYR A 883 -28.57 -56.27 -37.98
CA TYR A 883 -29.47 -55.16 -38.29
C TYR A 883 -29.09 -54.38 -39.55
N THR A 884 -27.81 -54.26 -39.90
CA THR A 884 -27.38 -53.65 -41.18
C THR A 884 -27.84 -54.45 -42.41
N PHE A 885 -28.01 -55.77 -42.28
CA PHE A 885 -28.66 -56.62 -43.30
C PHE A 885 -30.19 -56.67 -43.20
N GLY A 886 -30.84 -55.73 -42.50
CA GLY A 886 -32.30 -55.66 -42.38
C GLY A 886 -32.91 -56.50 -41.25
N GLY A 887 -32.08 -56.94 -40.30
CA GLY A 887 -32.51 -57.63 -39.08
C GLY A 887 -32.42 -59.16 -39.15
N PRO A 888 -32.76 -59.86 -38.04
CA PRO A 888 -32.50 -61.29 -37.86
C PRO A 888 -33.02 -62.19 -38.98
N TRP A 889 -34.19 -61.87 -39.52
CA TRP A 889 -34.85 -62.66 -40.57
C TRP A 889 -34.14 -62.54 -41.92
N LEU A 890 -33.77 -61.32 -42.35
CA LEU A 890 -33.07 -61.13 -43.63
C LEU A 890 -31.62 -61.62 -43.57
N PHE A 891 -30.90 -61.35 -42.47
CA PHE A 891 -29.57 -61.91 -42.27
C PHE A 891 -29.59 -63.45 -42.24
N GLY A 892 -30.58 -64.05 -41.57
CA GLY A 892 -30.77 -65.51 -41.55
C GLY A 892 -31.04 -66.11 -42.93
N LEU A 893 -31.87 -65.46 -43.76
CA LEU A 893 -32.13 -65.88 -45.14
C LEU A 893 -30.90 -65.75 -46.05
N ILE A 894 -30.13 -64.66 -45.91
CA ILE A 894 -28.87 -64.46 -46.66
C ILE A 894 -27.84 -65.52 -46.25
N LEU A 895 -27.68 -65.77 -44.94
CA LEU A 895 -26.76 -66.79 -44.43
C LEU A 895 -27.16 -68.20 -44.90
N LEU A 896 -28.46 -68.52 -44.90
CA LEU A 896 -28.97 -69.78 -45.44
C LEU A 896 -28.69 -69.92 -46.94
N GLY A 897 -28.88 -68.85 -47.72
CA GLY A 897 -28.54 -68.81 -49.15
C GLY A 897 -27.05 -69.02 -49.41
N ILE A 898 -26.18 -68.39 -48.61
CA ILE A 898 -24.72 -68.59 -48.66
C ILE A 898 -24.35 -70.02 -48.29
N LEU A 899 -24.97 -70.61 -47.26
CA LEU A 899 -24.72 -72.01 -46.86
C LEU A 899 -25.17 -73.01 -47.93
N ILE A 900 -26.30 -72.77 -48.60
CA ILE A 900 -26.76 -73.59 -49.75
C ILE A 900 -25.78 -73.45 -50.92
N LEU A 901 -25.33 -72.23 -51.25
CA LEU A 901 -24.36 -71.98 -52.32
C LEU A 901 -22.98 -72.59 -52.01
N LEU A 902 -22.55 -72.53 -50.75
CA LEU A 902 -21.29 -73.14 -50.30
C LEU A 902 -21.38 -74.68 -50.25
N ALA A 903 -22.55 -75.25 -49.93
CA ALA A 903 -22.82 -76.68 -50.07
C ALA A 903 -22.80 -77.14 -51.54
N LEU A 904 -23.33 -76.32 -52.46
CA LEU A 904 -23.21 -76.55 -53.92
C LEU A 904 -21.75 -76.47 -54.39
N VAL A 905 -20.99 -75.46 -53.97
CA VAL A 905 -19.55 -75.37 -54.29
C VAL A 905 -18.77 -76.57 -53.73
N LEU A 906 -19.08 -77.03 -52.52
CA LEU A 906 -18.47 -78.23 -51.93
C LEU A 906 -18.90 -79.54 -52.61
N SER A 907 -20.10 -79.64 -53.17
CA SER A 907 -20.50 -80.82 -53.96
C SER A 907 -19.78 -80.85 -55.31
N VAL A 908 -19.67 -79.71 -56.00
CA VAL A 908 -18.87 -79.55 -57.23
C VAL A 908 -17.39 -79.83 -56.95
N ALA A 909 -16.84 -79.39 -55.81
CA ALA A 909 -15.47 -79.72 -55.41
C ALA A 909 -15.26 -81.22 -55.15
N ARG A 910 -16.24 -81.90 -54.51
CA ARG A 910 -16.20 -83.37 -54.32
C ARG A 910 -16.34 -84.17 -55.61
N MET A 911 -16.97 -83.63 -56.66
CA MET A 911 -17.05 -84.31 -57.96
C MET A 911 -15.73 -84.33 -58.76
N LYS A 912 -14.63 -83.74 -58.26
CA LYS A 912 -13.38 -83.60 -59.02
C LYS A 912 -12.14 -84.31 -58.45
N PHE A 913 -12.27 -85.10 -57.37
CA PHE A 913 -11.15 -85.82 -56.74
C PHE A 913 -11.56 -87.19 -56.16
N VAL A 914 -11.57 -88.23 -57.01
CA VAL A 914 -11.61 -89.67 -56.60
C VAL A 914 -10.77 -90.50 -57.59
N GLY A 915 -9.99 -91.45 -57.06
CA GLY A 915 -8.99 -92.28 -57.76
C GLY A 915 -7.57 -91.76 -57.51
N GLY A 916 -6.59 -92.54 -57.04
CA GLY A 916 -6.49 -94.00 -56.83
C GLY A 916 -5.39 -94.58 -57.73
N ASP A 917 -4.44 -95.42 -57.29
CA ASP A 917 -4.25 -96.06 -55.97
C ASP A 917 -2.78 -96.54 -55.74
N GLU A 918 -2.46 -96.94 -54.49
CA GLU A 918 -1.38 -97.87 -54.03
C GLU A 918 0.13 -97.58 -54.36
N LEU A 919 1.05 -97.37 -53.38
CA LEU A 919 1.80 -98.32 -52.48
C LEU A 919 3.04 -98.98 -53.13
N PRO A 920 4.04 -99.58 -52.40
CA PRO A 920 4.16 -99.85 -50.94
C PRO A 920 5.52 -99.50 -50.24
N ALA A 921 5.56 -99.62 -48.89
CA ALA A 921 6.67 -100.08 -47.99
C ALA A 921 8.11 -99.46 -48.01
N LEU A 922 9.00 -99.56 -47.00
CA LEU A 922 8.96 -99.55 -45.50
C LEU A 922 10.45 -99.63 -44.97
N VAL A 923 10.81 -99.08 -43.79
CA VAL A 923 12.06 -99.39 -42.96
C VAL A 923 13.44 -98.88 -43.51
N PRO A 924 14.54 -98.60 -42.73
CA PRO A 924 14.77 -98.49 -41.26
C PRO A 924 15.41 -97.17 -40.70
N ALA A 925 15.00 -96.82 -39.47
CA ALA A 925 15.67 -96.19 -38.29
C ALA A 925 17.07 -95.49 -38.26
N ARG A 926 17.07 -94.22 -37.77
CA ARG A 926 17.88 -93.59 -36.64
C ARG A 926 19.43 -93.41 -36.77
N PRO A 927 20.14 -92.62 -35.89
CA PRO A 927 19.74 -91.77 -34.73
C PRO A 927 20.32 -90.31 -34.66
N GLY A 928 19.92 -89.52 -33.65
CA GLY A 928 20.60 -88.30 -33.11
C GLY A 928 20.25 -86.94 -33.77
N SER A 929 20.47 -85.75 -33.18
CA SER A 929 20.70 -85.26 -31.79
C SER A 929 20.51 -83.71 -31.79
N ARG A 930 19.77 -83.07 -30.86
CA ARG A 930 20.16 -82.48 -29.54
C ARG A 930 21.22 -81.34 -29.59
N ILE A 931 21.15 -80.40 -28.63
CA ILE A 931 21.93 -79.14 -28.43
C ILE A 931 21.28 -77.95 -29.16
N ASP A 932 20.85 -76.82 -28.57
CA ASP A 932 21.25 -75.96 -27.41
C ASP A 932 22.14 -74.75 -27.81
N ASN A 933 22.15 -73.71 -26.95
CA ASN A 933 22.96 -72.47 -26.99
C ASN A 933 22.56 -71.37 -28.02
N SER A 934 22.99 -70.10 -27.92
CA SER A 934 23.10 -69.12 -26.81
C SER A 934 23.61 -67.77 -27.37
N PHE A 935 23.58 -66.67 -26.60
CA PHE A 935 24.43 -65.48 -26.80
C PHE A 935 25.94 -65.86 -26.77
N PRO A 936 26.92 -65.08 -27.33
CA PRO A 936 27.10 -63.61 -27.34
C PRO A 936 27.24 -63.03 -28.79
N PHE A 937 27.90 -61.93 -29.18
CA PHE A 937 28.89 -61.00 -28.58
C PHE A 937 28.81 -59.55 -29.18
N LEU A 938 29.93 -58.79 -29.21
CA LEU A 938 30.10 -57.36 -29.51
C LEU A 938 31.19 -57.11 -30.60
N GLU A 939 31.43 -55.81 -30.88
CA GLU A 939 32.53 -55.19 -31.67
C GLU A 939 32.49 -55.37 -33.20
N SER A 940 32.51 -54.29 -33.98
CA SER A 940 33.64 -53.34 -34.05
C SER A 940 33.28 -51.85 -33.89
N LEU A 941 34.15 -51.10 -33.22
CA LEU A 941 34.08 -49.64 -33.08
C LEU A 941 35.35 -49.00 -33.67
N ASN A 942 35.35 -48.73 -34.98
CA ASN A 942 36.16 -47.63 -35.53
C ASN A 942 35.80 -47.31 -37.00
N GLU A 943 35.07 -46.21 -37.21
CA GLU A 943 35.38 -45.28 -38.30
C GLU A 943 35.13 -43.87 -37.74
N VAL A 944 36.22 -43.13 -37.52
CA VAL A 944 36.26 -41.82 -36.88
C VAL A 944 36.87 -40.84 -37.87
N LEU A 945 36.42 -39.57 -37.81
CA LEU A 945 36.49 -38.51 -38.82
C LEU A 945 35.26 -38.57 -39.77
N GLU A 946 34.49 -37.50 -39.97
CA GLU A 946 34.69 -36.10 -39.60
C GLU A 946 33.62 -35.52 -38.65
N THR A 947 33.98 -34.40 -38.02
CA THR A 947 33.23 -33.72 -36.97
C THR A 947 31.97 -33.00 -37.46
N ASN A 948 30.87 -33.17 -36.71
CA ASN A 948 30.12 -32.04 -36.16
C ASN A 948 29.37 -32.48 -34.89
N ARG A 949 29.68 -31.87 -33.74
CA ARG A 949 29.06 -32.18 -32.44
C ARG A 949 27.58 -31.79 -32.46
N THR A 950 26.68 -32.77 -32.44
CA THR A 950 25.36 -32.59 -31.83
C THR A 950 25.50 -32.93 -30.35
N GLU A 951 25.56 -31.91 -29.51
CA GLU A 951 25.52 -32.09 -28.07
C GLU A 951 24.08 -32.43 -27.67
N GLU A 952 23.82 -33.72 -27.39
CA GLU A 952 22.60 -34.16 -26.75
C GLU A 952 22.64 -33.75 -25.27
N SER A 953 22.32 -32.48 -25.01
CA SER A 953 22.11 -31.96 -23.66
C SER A 953 20.99 -32.76 -22.98
N GLN A 954 21.33 -33.51 -21.93
CA GLN A 954 20.42 -34.43 -21.21
C GLN A 954 19.42 -33.70 -20.30
N GLY A 955 18.87 -32.58 -20.76
CA GLY A 955 17.97 -31.70 -20.03
C GLY A 955 17.12 -30.85 -20.96
N HIS A 956 16.00 -31.41 -21.45
CA HIS A 956 14.92 -30.65 -22.05
C HIS A 956 13.68 -30.78 -21.16
N VAL A 957 13.06 -29.65 -20.78
CA VAL A 957 11.82 -29.65 -19.99
C VAL A 957 10.66 -30.14 -20.83
N HIS A 958 10.61 -29.70 -22.09
CA HIS A 958 9.54 -30.03 -23.00
C HIS A 958 10.00 -29.92 -24.47
N ARG A 959 9.34 -30.68 -25.35
CA ARG A 959 9.57 -30.71 -26.80
C ARG A 959 8.25 -30.46 -27.53
N MET A 960 8.13 -29.33 -28.20
CA MET A 960 6.99 -29.02 -29.06
C MET A 960 7.23 -29.51 -30.49
N TYR A 961 6.22 -30.14 -31.07
CA TYR A 961 6.25 -30.67 -32.43
C TYR A 961 5.48 -29.74 -33.38
N PHE A 962 6.05 -29.47 -34.55
CA PHE A 962 5.33 -28.76 -35.61
C PHE A 962 4.24 -29.65 -36.22
N MET A 963 3.03 -29.12 -36.28
CA MET A 963 1.85 -29.75 -36.87
C MET A 963 1.80 -29.55 -38.39
N GLY A 964 0.96 -30.33 -39.07
CA GLY A 964 0.75 -30.30 -40.51
C GLY A 964 1.74 -31.13 -41.35
N PRO A 965 1.33 -31.67 -42.52
CA PRO A 965 2.17 -32.47 -43.42
C PRO A 965 3.15 -31.64 -44.28
N ASN A 966 3.24 -30.33 -44.03
CA ASN A 966 4.10 -29.38 -44.71
C ASN A 966 3.92 -29.39 -46.24
N THR A 967 2.69 -29.14 -46.68
CA THR A 967 2.33 -28.91 -48.09
C THR A 967 2.07 -27.43 -48.34
N PHE A 968 1.96 -27.01 -49.60
CA PHE A 968 1.63 -25.62 -49.95
C PHE A 968 0.24 -25.15 -49.46
N LYS A 969 -0.66 -26.08 -49.10
CA LYS A 969 -1.96 -25.78 -48.49
C LYS A 969 -1.94 -25.79 -46.95
N GLU A 970 -0.98 -26.51 -46.36
CA GLU A 970 -0.90 -26.76 -44.93
C GLU A 970 0.59 -26.82 -44.54
N PRO A 971 1.21 -25.65 -44.28
CA PRO A 971 2.61 -25.56 -43.86
C PRO A 971 2.80 -26.12 -42.44
N TRP A 972 4.06 -26.27 -42.03
CA TRP A 972 4.38 -26.48 -40.62
C TRP A 972 3.85 -25.32 -39.77
N HIS A 973 3.23 -25.62 -38.63
CA HIS A 973 2.75 -24.62 -37.68
C HIS A 973 2.82 -25.13 -36.23
N LEU A 974 2.83 -24.21 -35.27
CA LEU A 974 2.67 -24.47 -33.83
C LEU A 974 1.30 -23.94 -33.34
N PRO A 975 0.71 -24.53 -32.29
CA PRO A 975 -0.54 -24.05 -31.71
C PRO A 975 -0.33 -22.77 -30.89
N HIS A 976 -1.28 -21.83 -30.96
CA HIS A 976 -1.30 -20.57 -30.20
C HIS A 976 -1.76 -20.78 -28.73
N PHE A 977 -1.28 -21.85 -28.09
CA PHE A 977 -1.51 -22.13 -26.67
C PHE A 977 -0.31 -22.93 -26.13
N PRO A 978 0.35 -22.49 -25.05
CA PRO A 978 1.46 -23.22 -24.47
C PRO A 978 0.94 -24.51 -23.79
N PRO A 979 1.54 -25.69 -24.05
CA PRO A 979 1.17 -26.91 -23.34
C PRO A 979 1.43 -26.77 -21.84
N GLU A 980 0.71 -27.54 -21.03
CA GLU A 980 0.69 -27.38 -19.55
C GLU A 980 2.10 -27.37 -18.92
N GLN A 981 3.01 -28.21 -19.44
CA GLN A 981 4.40 -28.32 -18.96
C GLN A 981 5.29 -27.11 -19.32
N VAL A 982 4.84 -26.25 -20.23
CA VAL A 982 5.53 -25.01 -20.67
C VAL A 982 4.85 -23.76 -20.10
N LYS A 983 3.55 -23.83 -19.79
CA LYS A 983 2.73 -22.68 -19.34
C LYS A 983 3.25 -22.01 -18.06
N GLU A 984 3.92 -22.74 -17.17
CA GLU A 984 4.58 -22.17 -15.97
C GLU A 984 5.88 -21.42 -16.30
N ILE A 985 6.52 -21.75 -17.43
CA ILE A 985 7.86 -21.31 -17.84
C ILE A 985 7.78 -20.11 -18.79
N VAL A 986 6.66 -19.92 -19.50
CA VAL A 986 6.47 -18.82 -20.46
C VAL A 986 5.43 -17.78 -20.05
N TYR A 987 5.56 -16.56 -20.56
CA TYR A 987 4.49 -15.56 -20.60
C TYR A 987 3.59 -15.84 -21.82
N GLU A 988 2.28 -15.98 -21.59
CA GLU A 988 1.32 -16.45 -22.59
C GLU A 988 1.23 -15.49 -23.81
N ASP A 989 1.16 -14.18 -23.58
CA ASP A 989 1.09 -13.16 -24.64
C ASP A 989 2.39 -12.97 -25.44
N ALA A 990 3.53 -13.38 -24.87
CA ALA A 990 4.82 -13.35 -25.57
C ALA A 990 5.09 -14.68 -26.31
N PHE A 991 4.61 -15.79 -25.77
CA PHE A 991 4.60 -17.08 -26.45
C PHE A 991 3.69 -17.06 -27.68
N ASN A 992 2.51 -16.45 -27.59
CA ASN A 992 1.57 -16.36 -28.72
C ASN A 992 2.17 -15.56 -29.89
N ARG A 993 2.83 -14.42 -29.63
CA ARG A 993 3.56 -13.64 -30.65
C ARG A 993 4.73 -14.43 -31.28
N PHE A 994 5.48 -15.18 -30.47
CA PHE A 994 6.51 -16.09 -30.96
C PHE A 994 5.95 -17.18 -31.90
N VAL A 995 4.75 -17.71 -31.59
CA VAL A 995 4.04 -18.64 -32.46
C VAL A 995 3.55 -17.97 -33.75
N ASP A 996 3.03 -16.73 -33.68
CA ASP A 996 2.65 -15.94 -34.88
C ASP A 996 3.84 -15.76 -35.83
N GLU A 997 5.01 -15.36 -35.30
CA GLU A 997 6.24 -15.14 -36.07
C GLU A 997 6.78 -16.45 -36.68
N ILE A 998 6.82 -17.55 -35.91
CA ILE A 998 7.21 -18.87 -36.41
C ILE A 998 6.24 -19.38 -37.50
N ASN A 999 4.93 -19.23 -37.29
CA ASN A 999 3.92 -19.67 -38.26
C ASN A 999 4.02 -18.84 -39.55
N GLY A 1000 4.28 -17.52 -39.44
CA GLY A 1000 4.55 -16.64 -40.58
C GLY A 1000 5.82 -17.01 -41.36
N LEU A 1001 6.91 -17.36 -40.67
CA LEU A 1001 8.16 -17.82 -41.29
C LEU A 1001 7.99 -19.17 -42.01
N ALA A 1002 7.19 -20.07 -41.45
CA ALA A 1002 6.92 -21.40 -42.00
C ALA A 1002 5.97 -21.38 -43.21
N ALA A 1003 5.02 -20.45 -43.28
CA ALA A 1003 4.03 -20.34 -44.37
C ALA A 1003 4.66 -20.15 -45.76
N TYR A 1004 4.17 -20.85 -46.78
CA TYR A 1004 4.65 -20.70 -48.16
C TYR A 1004 4.10 -19.44 -48.84
N GLN A 1005 4.91 -18.81 -49.69
CA GLN A 1005 4.44 -17.76 -50.58
C GLN A 1005 3.73 -18.37 -51.80
N TRP A 1006 2.67 -17.71 -52.29
CA TRP A 1006 1.79 -18.24 -53.34
C TRP A 1006 2.54 -18.70 -54.60
N TRP A 1007 3.59 -17.97 -55.00
CA TRP A 1007 4.39 -18.29 -56.17
C TRP A 1007 5.26 -19.56 -56.00
N GLU A 1008 5.66 -19.93 -54.78
CA GLU A 1008 6.44 -21.15 -54.51
C GLU A 1008 5.63 -22.40 -54.90
N GLY A 1009 4.33 -22.37 -54.61
CA GLY A 1009 3.36 -23.40 -55.01
C GLY A 1009 3.01 -23.36 -56.50
N SER A 1010 2.97 -22.18 -57.13
CA SER A 1010 2.82 -22.06 -58.59
C SER A 1010 4.01 -22.67 -59.33
N VAL A 1011 5.24 -22.38 -58.91
CA VAL A 1011 6.46 -22.97 -59.50
C VAL A 1011 6.47 -24.49 -59.33
N TYR A 1012 6.13 -25.02 -58.15
CA TYR A 1012 5.98 -26.47 -57.96
C TYR A 1012 4.92 -27.08 -58.89
N SER A 1013 3.78 -26.42 -59.07
CA SER A 1013 2.69 -26.92 -59.94
C SER A 1013 3.08 -26.93 -61.43
N ILE A 1014 3.85 -25.93 -61.88
CA ILE A 1014 4.39 -25.90 -63.24
C ILE A 1014 5.45 -26.99 -63.42
N LEU A 1015 6.37 -27.13 -62.46
CA LEU A 1015 7.40 -28.17 -62.50
C LEU A 1015 6.81 -29.58 -62.40
N SER A 1016 5.72 -29.80 -61.68
CA SER A 1016 5.12 -31.14 -61.54
C SER A 1016 4.47 -31.63 -62.84
N LEU A 1017 3.99 -30.71 -63.69
CA LEU A 1017 3.51 -30.99 -65.04
C LEU A 1017 4.65 -31.18 -66.05
N LEU A 1018 5.75 -30.43 -65.95
CA LEU A 1018 6.84 -30.45 -66.93
C LEU A 1018 7.94 -31.48 -66.63
N ALA A 1019 8.31 -31.67 -65.36
CA ALA A 1019 9.41 -32.52 -64.92
C ALA A 1019 9.29 -32.88 -63.42
N TYR A 1020 8.48 -33.90 -63.10
CA TYR A 1020 8.21 -34.34 -61.72
C TYR A 1020 9.46 -34.51 -60.82
N PRO A 1021 10.62 -35.05 -61.28
CA PRO A 1021 11.82 -35.13 -60.44
C PRO A 1021 12.37 -33.76 -60.01
N LEU A 1022 12.26 -32.75 -60.89
CA LEU A 1022 12.65 -31.37 -60.57
C LEU A 1022 11.64 -30.72 -59.62
N ALA A 1023 10.34 -31.02 -59.75
CA ALA A 1023 9.32 -30.57 -58.81
C ALA A 1023 9.57 -31.11 -57.39
N TRP A 1024 9.90 -32.39 -57.26
CA TRP A 1024 10.26 -32.99 -55.97
C TRP A 1024 11.52 -32.37 -55.39
N SER A 1025 12.56 -32.15 -56.20
CA SER A 1025 13.79 -31.47 -55.79
C SER A 1025 13.51 -30.04 -55.30
N TRP A 1026 12.72 -29.26 -56.05
CA TRP A 1026 12.27 -27.91 -55.68
C TRP A 1026 11.54 -27.89 -54.33
N LEU A 1027 10.58 -28.79 -54.11
CA LEU A 1027 9.86 -28.91 -52.84
C LEU A 1027 10.81 -29.22 -51.68
N GLN A 1028 11.77 -30.13 -51.86
CA GLN A 1028 12.77 -30.44 -50.82
C GLN A 1028 13.71 -29.26 -50.56
N GLN A 1029 14.08 -28.49 -51.58
CA GLN A 1029 14.90 -27.28 -51.44
C GLN A 1029 14.16 -26.15 -50.70
N CYS A 1030 12.89 -25.90 -51.03
CA CYS A 1030 12.03 -24.97 -50.29
C CYS A 1030 11.90 -25.40 -48.81
N ARG A 1031 11.60 -26.67 -48.54
CA ARG A 1031 11.53 -27.23 -47.18
C ARG A 1031 12.83 -27.07 -46.39
N LYS A 1032 13.99 -27.33 -47.02
CA LYS A 1032 15.31 -27.12 -46.39
C LYS A 1032 15.55 -25.65 -46.06
N LYS A 1033 15.22 -24.73 -46.98
CA LYS A 1033 15.37 -23.27 -46.78
C LYS A 1033 14.45 -22.74 -45.67
N LYS A 1034 13.22 -23.24 -45.57
CA LYS A 1034 12.27 -22.91 -44.48
C LYS A 1034 12.79 -23.39 -43.12
N LEU A 1035 13.25 -24.64 -43.03
CA LEU A 1035 13.84 -25.19 -41.81
C LEU A 1035 15.09 -24.42 -41.35
N GLN A 1036 15.95 -24.01 -42.29
CA GLN A 1036 17.13 -23.22 -41.99
C GLN A 1036 16.77 -21.85 -41.40
N ARG A 1037 15.82 -21.12 -42.02
CA ARG A 1037 15.33 -19.84 -41.50
C ARG A 1037 14.72 -19.94 -40.11
N LEU A 1038 13.91 -20.98 -39.84
CA LEU A 1038 13.35 -21.19 -38.50
C LEU A 1038 14.43 -21.42 -37.43
N ARG A 1039 15.56 -22.03 -37.79
CA ARG A 1039 16.72 -22.18 -36.89
C ARG A 1039 17.52 -20.90 -36.73
N GLU A 1040 17.69 -20.12 -37.79
CA GLU A 1040 18.39 -18.83 -37.76
C GLU A 1040 17.61 -17.80 -36.92
N PHE A 1041 16.28 -17.76 -37.07
CA PHE A 1041 15.39 -16.93 -36.27
C PHE A 1041 15.50 -17.23 -34.76
N VAL A 1042 15.23 -18.48 -34.35
CA VAL A 1042 15.24 -18.87 -32.92
C VAL A 1042 16.63 -18.81 -32.27
N ARG A 1043 17.71 -18.82 -33.06
CA ARG A 1043 19.10 -18.73 -32.56
C ARG A 1043 19.66 -17.31 -32.48
N SER A 1044 19.18 -16.38 -33.30
CA SER A 1044 19.87 -15.08 -33.49
C SER A 1044 18.99 -13.87 -33.82
N GLU A 1045 17.70 -14.04 -34.11
CA GLU A 1045 16.78 -12.91 -34.35
C GLU A 1045 15.75 -12.76 -33.21
N TYR A 1046 15.36 -13.86 -32.56
CA TYR A 1046 14.43 -13.85 -31.43
C TYR A 1046 15.13 -13.59 -30.08
N ASP A 1047 14.50 -12.78 -29.22
CA ASP A 1047 15.05 -12.30 -27.94
C ASP A 1047 14.76 -13.22 -26.74
N HIS A 1048 14.11 -14.36 -26.98
CA HIS A 1048 13.60 -15.29 -25.96
C HIS A 1048 12.63 -14.65 -24.94
N ALA A 1049 12.00 -13.51 -25.23
CA ALA A 1049 11.14 -12.79 -24.30
C ALA A 1049 9.93 -13.60 -23.79
N CYS A 1050 9.55 -14.68 -24.48
CA CYS A 1050 8.55 -15.62 -23.97
C CYS A 1050 8.97 -16.30 -22.65
N LEU A 1051 10.26 -16.51 -22.37
CA LEU A 1051 10.73 -17.21 -21.18
C LEU A 1051 10.66 -16.34 -19.91
N ARG A 1052 10.07 -16.85 -18.82
CA ARG A 1052 9.97 -16.12 -17.54
C ARG A 1052 11.32 -15.93 -16.85
N SER A 1053 12.19 -16.93 -16.88
CA SER A 1053 13.51 -16.88 -16.23
C SER A 1053 14.43 -15.85 -16.91
N CYS A 1054 14.91 -14.87 -16.14
CA CYS A 1054 15.88 -13.88 -16.62
C CYS A 1054 17.25 -14.52 -16.96
N ARG A 1055 17.65 -15.58 -16.23
CA ARG A 1055 18.89 -16.34 -16.52
C ARG A 1055 18.79 -17.05 -17.87
N SER A 1056 17.63 -17.66 -18.16
CA SER A 1056 17.40 -18.38 -19.42
C SER A 1056 17.27 -17.45 -20.63
N ARG A 1057 16.77 -16.21 -20.42
CA ARG A 1057 16.80 -15.14 -21.43
C ARG A 1057 18.23 -14.67 -21.72
N ALA A 1058 19.04 -14.41 -20.68
CA ALA A 1058 20.40 -13.88 -20.83
C ALA A 1058 21.39 -14.84 -21.53
N LEU A 1059 21.11 -16.14 -21.57
CA LEU A 1059 21.99 -17.16 -22.15
C LEU A 1059 21.72 -17.47 -23.64
N TYR A 1060 20.60 -17.04 -24.23
CA TYR A 1060 20.20 -17.33 -25.62
C TYR A 1060 20.17 -18.83 -26.03
N GLU A 1061 20.23 -19.77 -25.08
CA GLU A 1061 20.22 -21.22 -25.34
C GLU A 1061 18.93 -21.93 -24.91
N GLY A 1062 17.99 -21.22 -24.26
CA GLY A 1062 16.77 -21.82 -23.68
C GLY A 1062 15.76 -22.40 -24.68
N LEU A 1063 15.89 -22.09 -25.99
CA LEU A 1063 15.07 -22.62 -27.09
C LEU A 1063 15.98 -23.09 -28.23
N LYS A 1064 15.79 -24.32 -28.73
CA LYS A 1064 16.56 -24.84 -29.89
C LYS A 1064 15.67 -25.56 -30.91
N VAL A 1065 15.89 -25.29 -32.21
CA VAL A 1065 15.14 -25.90 -33.33
C VAL A 1065 15.91 -27.07 -33.95
N ILE A 1066 15.49 -28.28 -33.60
CA ILE A 1066 16.19 -29.54 -33.92
C ILE A 1066 15.45 -30.30 -35.03
N LYS A 1067 16.20 -31.14 -35.77
CA LYS A 1067 15.66 -32.06 -36.77
C LYS A 1067 15.94 -33.50 -36.31
N LEU A 1068 14.89 -34.29 -36.10
CA LEU A 1068 15.01 -35.68 -35.65
C LEU A 1068 15.50 -36.62 -36.76
N PRO A 1069 16.28 -37.68 -36.43
CA PRO A 1069 16.68 -38.73 -37.35
C PRO A 1069 15.49 -39.64 -37.75
N PRO A 1070 15.58 -40.37 -38.88
CA PRO A 1070 14.41 -40.98 -39.51
C PRO A 1070 14.04 -42.36 -38.93
N ILE A 1071 12.96 -42.43 -38.15
CA ILE A 1071 12.22 -43.69 -37.91
C ILE A 1071 10.78 -43.58 -38.42
N LYS A 1072 10.06 -42.48 -38.15
CA LYS A 1072 8.74 -42.18 -38.76
C LYS A 1072 8.57 -40.68 -39.03
N VAL A 1073 8.77 -40.29 -40.30
CA VAL A 1073 8.56 -38.94 -40.88
C VAL A 1073 9.48 -37.84 -40.31
N GLN A 1074 9.93 -36.91 -41.17
CA GLN A 1074 10.84 -35.82 -40.79
C GLN A 1074 10.07 -34.56 -40.37
N TYR A 1075 9.89 -34.37 -39.07
CA TYR A 1075 9.36 -33.14 -38.48
C TYR A 1075 10.49 -32.34 -37.80
N PRO A 1076 10.44 -30.99 -37.85
CA PRO A 1076 11.17 -30.14 -36.93
C PRO A 1076 10.50 -30.14 -35.55
N VAL A 1077 11.29 -29.84 -34.52
CA VAL A 1077 10.83 -29.69 -33.14
C VAL A 1077 11.48 -28.47 -32.50
N VAL A 1078 10.77 -27.87 -31.53
CA VAL A 1078 11.30 -26.81 -30.65
C VAL A 1078 11.50 -27.41 -29.26
N ASP A 1079 12.73 -27.45 -28.81
CA ASP A 1079 13.10 -27.96 -27.48
C ASP A 1079 13.30 -26.80 -26.51
N PHE A 1080 12.64 -26.88 -25.36
CA PHE A 1080 12.83 -26.01 -24.20
C PHE A 1080 13.85 -26.68 -23.27
N LEU A 1081 14.99 -26.03 -23.02
CA LEU A 1081 16.07 -26.63 -22.21
C LEU A 1081 15.95 -26.32 -20.70
N SER A 1082 16.51 -27.20 -19.87
CA SER A 1082 16.51 -27.10 -18.40
C SER A 1082 17.93 -26.84 -17.85
N GLU A 1083 18.16 -25.68 -17.21
CA GLU A 1083 19.42 -25.29 -16.52
C GLU A 1083 19.20 -24.35 -15.33
#